data_AF-A0A8D8DVY7-F1
#
_entry.id   AF-A0A8D8DVY7-F1
#
_cell.length_a   1.000
_cell.length_b   1.000
_cell.length_c   1.000
_cell.angle_alpha   90.00
_cell.angle_beta   90.00
_cell.angle_gamma   90.00
#
_symmetry.space_group_name_H-M   'P 1'
#
loop_
_entity.id
_entity.type
_entity.pdbx_description
1 polymer ?
#
loop_
_entity_poly.entity_id
_entity_poly.type
_entity_poly.pdbx_seq_one_letter_code
_entity_poly.pdbx_strand_id
1 'polypeptide(L)'
;MLQMLALRWFRRYKVFFLIGFLIVAAQIFLAYKLLKIPVSGSGSTEERDLSKRLYEKYVRKVAGGSNLSADDEDPGQQQQVQQRIPAGREPKKVESGGRTFLNVAELEFVVPCDIHSKETISAIHRAKSQECKRQIVDIACAIQSGRFYPKSLPNYCPSGDYVPSRSLGCFQDEKNFRILSGYYTNFKTTNSPKRCIQLCLQSGFLYGGVQYSSECFCGDEPPKASAKLPDSSCNMKCSGDPKEACGGYFTANVYETGIAKFSAQTTEITTKAGVEPARIVFLLTLNGRALRQVHRLLRTLYSPKHYYFIHIDSRQHYLYRELLKLEQHFPNIRLSRTRWSTIWGGASLLQMLLSCMEHLLREVPEWDWDFVLNLSESDFPVKTLDKLVRFLSANRGKNFVRSHGREVQRFIQKQGLDRTFVECDNHMWRIGDRVLPAGVQIDGGSDWICLSQDFARYVTTGDDLIRGLLVIFRQTILPAESFFHTVLRNSEFCNSYVDNNLHVTNWKRRLGCKCQYKQIVDWCGCSPNDFKPDDWAKLQGTESKQFYFARKFEPIINQEVILQLEEWVHGPYSADYPNLHSYWQNFYHYRDDPEDVATLGVAYSLLRINANAKFSAFQEPFRIRELNHFLERDRYRGFLIQYEASLVDGRTLTVETRIQPNISA
;
A
#
# COMPACT_ATOMS: atom_id res chain seq x y z
N MET A 1 12.58 -1.23 -73.12
CA MET A 1 12.46 0.08 -72.43
C MET A 1 12.56 -0.02 -70.90
N LEU A 2 12.05 -1.06 -70.24
CA LEU A 2 12.15 -1.21 -68.77
C LEU A 2 13.57 -1.44 -68.22
N GLN A 3 14.45 -2.16 -68.93
CA GLN A 3 15.80 -2.47 -68.42
C GLN A 3 16.74 -1.25 -68.33
N MET A 4 16.58 -0.24 -69.19
CA MET A 4 17.41 0.98 -69.11
C MET A 4 16.97 1.94 -67.98
N LEU A 5 15.70 1.88 -67.55
CA LEU A 5 15.16 2.69 -66.46
C LEU A 5 15.69 2.21 -65.09
N ALA A 6 15.79 0.89 -64.89
CA ALA A 6 16.28 0.30 -63.64
C ALA A 6 17.77 0.63 -63.37
N LEU A 7 18.62 0.61 -64.40
CA LEU A 7 20.05 0.92 -64.28
C LEU A 7 20.34 2.40 -64.00
N ARG A 8 19.50 3.32 -64.46
CA ARG A 8 19.60 4.76 -64.12
C ARG A 8 19.12 5.05 -62.70
N TRP A 9 18.08 4.36 -62.22
CA TRP A 9 17.62 4.45 -60.83
C TRP A 9 18.66 3.94 -59.84
N PHE A 10 19.27 2.78 -60.11
CA PHE A 10 20.33 2.24 -59.26
C PHE A 10 21.53 3.18 -59.14
N ARG A 11 21.91 3.89 -60.21
CA ARG A 11 23.01 4.88 -60.15
C ARG A 11 22.65 6.14 -59.36
N ARG A 12 21.41 6.62 -59.43
CA ARG A 12 20.96 7.85 -58.75
C ARG A 12 20.71 7.67 -57.25
N TYR A 13 20.40 6.45 -56.82
CA TYR A 13 20.07 6.13 -55.41
C TYR A 13 21.06 5.14 -54.76
N LYS A 14 22.27 4.95 -55.30
CA LYS A 14 23.29 4.03 -54.74
C LYS A 14 23.51 4.24 -53.25
N VAL A 15 23.61 5.50 -52.82
CA VAL A 15 23.82 5.86 -51.40
C VAL A 15 22.63 5.44 -50.54
N PHE A 16 21.41 5.61 -51.06
CA PHE A 16 20.18 5.24 -50.35
C PHE A 16 20.07 3.71 -50.19
N PHE A 17 20.43 2.95 -51.22
CA PHE A 17 20.49 1.48 -51.12
C PHE A 17 21.60 0.99 -50.19
N LEU A 18 22.77 1.64 -50.17
CA LEU A 18 23.86 1.32 -49.25
C LEU A 18 23.48 1.57 -47.79
N ILE A 19 22.85 2.71 -47.50
CA ILE A 19 22.34 3.03 -46.17
C ILE A 19 21.24 2.04 -45.77
N GLY A 20 20.32 1.72 -46.68
CA GLY A 20 19.29 0.69 -46.46
C GLY A 20 19.89 -0.67 -46.13
N PHE A 21 20.93 -1.10 -46.84
CA PHE A 21 21.62 -2.37 -46.59
C PHE A 21 22.33 -2.38 -45.23
N LEU A 22 22.96 -1.26 -44.85
CA LEU A 22 23.60 -1.10 -43.54
C LEU A 22 22.58 -1.14 -42.39
N ILE A 23 21.42 -0.50 -42.56
CA ILE A 23 20.35 -0.53 -41.56
C ILE A 23 19.81 -1.96 -41.39
N VAL A 24 19.57 -2.68 -42.49
CA VAL A 24 19.10 -4.07 -42.44
C VAL A 24 20.16 -4.99 -41.80
N ALA A 25 21.44 -4.82 -42.15
CA ALA A 25 22.52 -5.58 -41.52
C ALA A 25 22.65 -5.28 -40.02
N ALA A 26 22.50 -4.02 -39.60
CA ALA A 26 22.50 -3.63 -38.19
C ALA A 26 21.28 -4.21 -37.44
N GLN A 27 20.10 -4.22 -38.06
CA GLN A 27 18.90 -4.84 -37.50
C GLN A 27 19.04 -6.35 -37.34
N ILE A 28 19.64 -7.04 -38.33
CA ILE A 28 19.91 -8.48 -38.25
C ILE A 28 20.94 -8.78 -37.15
N PHE A 29 22.01 -7.97 -37.05
CA PHE A 29 23.02 -8.11 -36.01
C PHE A 29 22.44 -7.86 -34.60
N LEU A 30 21.62 -6.82 -34.44
CA LEU A 30 20.91 -6.54 -33.19
C LEU A 30 19.94 -7.66 -32.84
N ALA A 31 19.16 -8.17 -33.80
CA ALA A 31 18.27 -9.31 -33.59
C ALA A 31 19.05 -10.57 -33.17
N TYR A 32 20.20 -10.86 -33.80
CA TYR A 32 21.07 -11.97 -33.40
C TYR A 32 21.61 -11.81 -31.97
N LYS A 33 22.07 -10.61 -31.60
CA LYS A 33 22.58 -10.31 -30.25
C LYS A 33 21.48 -10.32 -29.18
N LEU A 34 20.27 -9.87 -29.51
CA LEU A 34 19.14 -9.81 -28.58
C LEU A 34 18.42 -11.14 -28.41
N LEU A 35 18.38 -12.00 -29.43
CA LEU A 35 17.57 -13.23 -29.43
C LEU A 35 18.35 -14.53 -29.13
N LYS A 36 19.68 -14.49 -28.95
CA LYS A 36 20.55 -15.64 -28.61
C LYS A 36 20.11 -16.95 -29.27
N ILE A 37 19.94 -16.96 -30.60
CA ILE A 37 19.53 -18.18 -31.32
C ILE A 37 20.74 -19.11 -31.43
N PRO A 38 20.73 -20.32 -30.82
CA PRO A 38 21.83 -21.26 -30.95
C PRO A 38 21.80 -21.92 -32.33
N VAL A 39 22.92 -21.85 -33.04
CA VAL A 39 23.15 -22.63 -34.27
C VAL A 39 23.76 -23.96 -33.87
N SER A 40 22.92 -24.97 -33.63
CA SER A 40 23.23 -26.39 -33.86
C SER A 40 22.01 -27.24 -33.50
N GLY A 41 21.50 -27.99 -34.47
CA GLY A 41 20.33 -28.85 -34.31
C GLY A 41 20.66 -30.16 -33.61
N SER A 42 19.87 -30.48 -32.57
CA SER A 42 19.45 -31.84 -32.21
C SER A 42 18.33 -31.73 -31.17
N GLY A 43 17.09 -31.57 -31.63
CA GLY A 43 15.89 -31.64 -30.78
C GLY A 43 14.85 -32.46 -31.52
N SER A 44 14.38 -33.54 -30.91
CA SER A 44 13.49 -34.54 -31.51
C SER A 44 12.12 -33.96 -31.86
N THR A 45 11.45 -34.61 -32.80
CA THR A 45 10.23 -34.17 -33.49
C THR A 45 9.03 -33.93 -32.56
N GLU A 46 9.05 -34.41 -31.32
CA GLU A 46 7.99 -34.21 -30.32
C GLU A 46 8.04 -32.83 -29.62
N GLU A 47 9.22 -32.24 -29.45
CA GLU A 47 9.38 -30.92 -28.81
C GLU A 47 8.90 -29.79 -29.72
N ARG A 48 9.08 -29.95 -31.04
CA ARG A 48 8.59 -29.01 -32.06
C ARG A 48 7.07 -28.98 -32.14
N ASP A 49 6.41 -30.11 -31.97
CA ASP A 49 4.95 -30.20 -32.07
C ASP A 49 4.26 -29.64 -30.81
N LEU A 50 4.85 -29.81 -29.63
CA LEU A 50 4.35 -29.18 -28.39
C LEU A 50 4.53 -27.66 -28.43
N SER A 51 5.69 -27.19 -28.89
CA SER A 51 5.97 -25.75 -29.01
C SER A 51 5.11 -25.07 -30.08
N LYS A 52 4.77 -25.77 -31.18
CA LYS A 52 3.88 -25.26 -32.22
C LYS A 52 2.42 -25.21 -31.76
N ARG A 53 1.95 -26.21 -31.01
CA ARG A 53 0.60 -26.21 -30.39
C ARG A 53 0.45 -25.13 -29.31
N LEU A 54 1.50 -24.85 -28.54
CA LEU A 54 1.51 -23.75 -27.56
C LEU A 54 1.56 -22.37 -28.26
N TYR A 55 2.33 -22.25 -29.35
CA TYR A 55 2.42 -21.01 -30.14
C TYR A 55 1.10 -20.67 -30.84
N GLU A 56 0.42 -21.64 -31.47
CA GLU A 56 -0.88 -21.43 -32.12
C GLU A 56 -2.00 -21.11 -31.12
N LYS A 57 -1.94 -21.64 -29.89
CA LYS A 57 -2.93 -21.37 -28.84
C LYS A 57 -2.80 -19.96 -28.23
N TYR A 58 -1.59 -19.38 -28.20
CA TYR A 58 -1.35 -18.09 -27.55
C TYR A 58 -1.19 -16.90 -28.51
N VAL A 59 -0.74 -17.10 -29.76
CA VAL A 59 -0.37 -15.99 -30.66
C VAL A 59 -1.54 -15.49 -31.53
N ARG A 60 -2.60 -16.28 -31.75
CA ARG A 60 -3.77 -15.82 -32.54
C ARG A 60 -4.75 -14.92 -31.79
N LYS A 61 -4.53 -14.63 -30.51
CA LYS A 61 -5.38 -13.72 -29.73
C LYS A 61 -4.72 -12.37 -29.37
N VAL A 62 -3.47 -12.14 -29.79
CA VAL A 62 -2.72 -10.90 -29.53
C VAL A 62 -1.91 -10.52 -30.77
N ALA A 63 -2.59 -10.20 -31.87
CA ALA A 63 -1.97 -9.57 -33.04
C ALA A 63 -2.68 -8.24 -33.31
N GLY A 64 -2.10 -7.19 -32.74
CA GLY A 64 -2.50 -5.80 -32.79
C GLY A 64 -1.67 -5.02 -31.76
N GLY A 65 -0.36 -4.96 -31.98
CA GLY A 65 0.60 -4.21 -31.14
C GLY A 65 0.39 -2.69 -31.23
N SER A 66 1.17 -1.83 -30.60
CA SER A 66 2.29 -1.91 -29.66
C SER A 66 2.60 -0.46 -29.31
N ASN A 67 2.88 -0.14 -28.04
CA ASN A 67 4.08 0.60 -27.61
C ASN A 67 4.07 0.79 -26.09
N LEU A 68 5.23 0.49 -25.51
CA LEU A 68 5.57 0.66 -24.11
C LEU A 68 5.98 2.11 -23.85
N SER A 69 5.19 2.80 -23.03
CA SER A 69 5.63 3.94 -22.24
C SER A 69 4.90 3.93 -20.91
N ALA A 70 5.61 4.45 -19.90
CA ALA A 70 5.14 4.67 -18.55
C ALA A 70 3.91 5.58 -18.54
N ASP A 71 3.11 5.42 -17.47
CA ASP A 71 2.03 6.29 -17.00
C ASP A 71 0.94 6.63 -18.02
N ASP A 72 -0.30 6.17 -17.75
CA ASP A 72 -1.48 6.78 -18.38
C ASP A 72 -2.62 6.89 -17.36
N GLU A 73 -2.88 8.16 -17.02
CA GLU A 73 -4.22 8.68 -16.80
C GLU A 73 -4.88 9.05 -18.14
N ASP A 74 -6.18 9.34 -18.05
CA ASP A 74 -6.97 10.26 -18.91
C ASP A 74 -7.78 9.67 -20.07
N PRO A 75 -8.64 10.44 -20.79
CA PRO A 75 -9.83 11.21 -20.38
C PRO A 75 -11.14 10.61 -20.96
N GLY A 76 -12.29 11.18 -20.57
CA GLY A 76 -13.60 10.82 -21.11
C GLY A 76 -13.83 11.23 -22.58
N GLN A 77 -14.75 10.53 -23.27
CA GLN A 77 -15.45 11.08 -24.43
C GLN A 77 -16.84 10.47 -24.66
N GLN A 78 -17.62 11.22 -25.43
CA GLN A 78 -19.07 11.29 -25.51
C GLN A 78 -19.78 10.12 -26.20
N GLN A 79 -21.08 10.05 -25.92
CA GLN A 79 -22.10 9.16 -26.45
C GLN A 79 -22.18 9.11 -27.99
N GLN A 80 -22.45 7.92 -28.53
CA GLN A 80 -23.37 7.78 -29.65
C GLN A 80 -24.39 6.66 -29.38
N VAL A 81 -25.65 7.04 -29.60
CA VAL A 81 -26.87 6.26 -29.40
C VAL A 81 -27.06 5.31 -30.59
N GLN A 82 -27.33 4.02 -30.33
CA GLN A 82 -28.06 3.19 -31.28
C GLN A 82 -29.00 2.23 -30.57
N GLN A 83 -30.28 2.35 -30.94
CA GLN A 83 -31.45 1.70 -30.40
C GLN A 83 -31.48 0.19 -30.69
N ARG A 84 -31.80 -0.64 -29.68
CA ARG A 84 -32.58 -1.88 -29.87
C ARG A 84 -33.61 -2.03 -28.75
N ILE A 85 -34.80 -2.43 -29.17
CA ILE A 85 -36.10 -2.48 -28.48
C ILE A 85 -36.12 -3.60 -27.41
N PRO A 86 -36.82 -3.43 -26.26
CA PRO A 86 -36.72 -4.33 -25.11
C PRO A 86 -37.76 -5.45 -25.14
N ALA A 87 -37.38 -6.64 -24.64
CA ALA A 87 -38.32 -7.70 -24.27
C ALA A 87 -38.45 -7.77 -22.74
N GLY A 88 -39.69 -7.71 -22.25
CA GLY A 88 -40.15 -8.20 -20.94
C GLY A 88 -39.64 -7.49 -19.69
N ARG A 89 -40.36 -6.45 -19.23
CA ARG A 89 -40.27 -5.96 -17.85
C ARG A 89 -41.22 -6.77 -16.96
N GLU A 90 -40.68 -7.55 -16.03
CA GLU A 90 -41.34 -7.75 -14.74
C GLU A 90 -41.34 -6.41 -13.96
N PRO A 91 -42.39 -6.10 -13.18
CA PRO A 91 -42.49 -4.83 -12.50
C PRO A 91 -41.43 -4.74 -11.39
N LYS A 92 -40.41 -3.91 -11.61
CA LYS A 92 -39.52 -3.45 -10.55
C LYS A 92 -40.38 -2.74 -9.49
N LYS A 93 -40.34 -3.27 -8.26
CA LYS A 93 -40.72 -2.53 -7.06
C LYS A 93 -40.01 -1.17 -7.12
N VAL A 94 -40.81 -0.11 -7.14
CA VAL A 94 -40.37 1.23 -6.79
C VAL A 94 -39.95 1.15 -5.32
N GLU A 95 -38.64 1.14 -5.05
CA GLU A 95 -38.15 1.42 -3.70
C GLU A 95 -38.52 2.87 -3.38
N SER A 96 -39.57 3.02 -2.58
CA SER A 96 -39.91 4.27 -1.93
C SER A 96 -38.72 4.72 -1.08
N GLY A 97 -38.41 6.02 -1.14
CA GLY A 97 -37.45 6.64 -0.24
C GLY A 97 -37.96 6.59 1.20
N GLY A 98 -37.71 5.48 1.88
CA GLY A 98 -37.86 5.38 3.33
C GLY A 98 -36.79 6.24 4.00
N ARG A 99 -37.21 7.21 4.82
CA ARG A 99 -36.29 7.87 5.76
C ARG A 99 -35.74 6.78 6.68
N THR A 100 -34.43 6.57 6.67
CA THR A 100 -33.76 5.66 7.61
C THR A 100 -33.78 6.35 8.98
N PHE A 101 -34.55 5.82 9.92
CA PHE A 101 -34.62 6.35 11.29
C PHE A 101 -33.75 5.50 12.23
N LEU A 102 -33.22 6.16 13.28
CA LEU A 102 -32.54 5.46 14.36
C LEU A 102 -33.57 4.73 15.22
N ASN A 103 -33.43 3.40 15.37
CA ASN A 103 -34.28 2.64 16.28
C ASN A 103 -33.71 2.72 17.71
N VAL A 104 -34.14 3.75 18.44
CA VAL A 104 -33.63 4.01 19.81
C VAL A 104 -33.97 2.85 20.77
N ALA A 105 -35.02 2.08 20.50
CA ALA A 105 -35.41 0.94 21.34
C ALA A 105 -34.39 -0.22 21.33
N GLU A 106 -33.48 -0.28 20.35
CA GLU A 106 -32.42 -1.29 20.27
C GLU A 106 -31.12 -0.87 20.98
N LEU A 107 -31.07 0.35 21.54
CA LEU A 107 -29.91 0.89 22.22
C LEU A 107 -30.07 0.78 23.73
N GLU A 108 -29.09 0.18 24.40
CA GLU A 108 -29.08 0.00 25.86
C GLU A 108 -28.56 1.25 26.61
N PHE A 109 -28.59 2.41 25.95
CA PHE A 109 -28.07 3.67 26.48
C PHE A 109 -28.86 4.86 25.92
N VAL A 110 -28.75 6.00 26.60
CA VAL A 110 -29.39 7.26 26.18
C VAL A 110 -28.56 7.93 25.10
N VAL A 111 -29.18 8.26 23.96
CA VAL A 111 -28.53 8.96 22.86
C VAL A 111 -28.41 10.45 23.21
N PRO A 112 -27.20 11.05 23.20
CA PRO A 112 -26.99 12.41 23.66
C PRO A 112 -27.33 13.50 22.62
N CYS A 113 -27.61 13.13 21.37
CA CYS A 113 -27.98 14.06 20.30
C CYS A 113 -28.89 13.41 19.23
N ASP A 114 -29.53 14.23 18.40
CA ASP A 114 -30.32 13.73 17.26
C ASP A 114 -29.42 13.29 16.09
N ILE A 115 -29.48 12.01 15.74
CA ILE A 115 -28.68 11.45 14.65
C ILE A 115 -29.49 11.44 13.35
N HIS A 116 -29.01 12.19 12.34
CA HIS A 116 -29.65 12.29 11.02
C HIS A 116 -28.85 11.69 9.87
N SER A 117 -27.54 11.44 10.04
CA SER A 117 -26.70 10.88 8.97
C SER A 117 -27.13 9.44 8.66
N LYS A 118 -27.40 9.17 7.38
CA LYS A 118 -27.76 7.82 6.92
C LYS A 118 -26.62 6.83 7.16
N GLU A 119 -25.38 7.27 6.96
CA GLU A 119 -24.17 6.49 7.21
C GLU A 119 -24.04 6.14 8.69
N THR A 120 -24.17 7.12 9.59
CA THR A 120 -24.14 6.88 11.04
C THR A 120 -25.23 5.89 11.45
N ILE A 121 -26.48 6.09 11.02
CA ILE A 121 -27.61 5.21 11.35
C ILE A 121 -27.36 3.79 10.81
N SER A 122 -26.86 3.67 9.58
CA SER A 122 -26.50 2.38 8.99
C SER A 122 -25.38 1.66 9.74
N ALA A 123 -24.39 2.39 10.25
CA ALA A 123 -23.32 1.83 11.07
C ALA A 123 -23.85 1.31 12.41
N ILE A 124 -24.68 2.10 13.12
CA ILE A 124 -25.28 1.70 14.40
C ILE A 124 -26.10 0.42 14.27
N HIS A 125 -26.91 0.31 13.22
CA HIS A 125 -27.77 -0.88 12.98
C HIS A 125 -26.97 -2.15 12.67
N ARG A 126 -25.78 -2.02 12.10
CA ARG A 126 -24.92 -3.16 11.73
C ARG A 126 -23.91 -3.54 12.81
N ALA A 127 -23.57 -2.61 13.71
CA ALA A 127 -22.67 -2.86 14.82
C ALA A 127 -23.25 -3.93 15.76
N LYS A 128 -22.40 -4.85 16.24
CA LYS A 128 -22.83 -6.04 16.96
C LYS A 128 -22.93 -5.76 18.46
N SER A 129 -21.93 -5.09 19.03
CA SER A 129 -21.88 -4.78 20.45
C SER A 129 -22.52 -3.43 20.77
N GLN A 130 -23.17 -3.34 21.94
CA GLN A 130 -23.69 -2.05 22.45
C GLN A 130 -22.57 -1.04 22.71
N GLU A 131 -21.37 -1.52 23.07
CA GLU A 131 -20.19 -0.68 23.22
C GLU A 131 -19.81 0.02 21.90
N CYS A 132 -19.77 -0.74 20.80
CA CYS A 132 -19.47 -0.19 19.48
C CYS A 132 -20.56 0.78 19.02
N LYS A 133 -21.84 0.45 19.26
CA LYS A 133 -22.96 1.38 19.01
C LYS A 133 -22.80 2.69 19.78
N ARG A 134 -22.45 2.63 21.07
CA ARG A 134 -22.20 3.81 21.91
C ARG A 134 -21.04 4.65 21.38
N GLN A 135 -19.92 4.02 21.03
CA GLN A 135 -18.75 4.73 20.47
C GLN A 135 -19.08 5.47 19.17
N ILE A 136 -19.85 4.84 18.27
CA ILE A 136 -20.32 5.49 17.03
C ILE A 136 -21.18 6.71 17.35
N VAL A 137 -22.14 6.58 18.28
CA VAL A 137 -23.03 7.65 18.71
C VAL A 137 -22.25 8.81 19.32
N ASP A 138 -21.35 8.53 20.25
CA ASP A 138 -20.56 9.54 20.97
C ASP A 138 -19.70 10.36 20.00
N ILE A 139 -19.03 9.70 19.06
CA ILE A 139 -18.22 10.38 18.04
C ILE A 139 -19.09 11.19 17.09
N ALA A 140 -20.23 10.64 16.65
CA ALA A 140 -21.16 11.37 15.78
C ALA A 140 -21.69 12.64 16.46
N CYS A 141 -22.11 12.56 17.72
CA CYS A 141 -22.58 13.71 18.49
C CYS A 141 -21.45 14.72 18.77
N ALA A 142 -20.25 14.25 19.07
CA ALA A 142 -19.09 15.12 19.24
C ALA A 142 -18.79 15.91 17.95
N ILE A 143 -18.89 15.27 16.77
CA ILE A 143 -18.72 15.94 15.48
C ILE A 143 -19.82 16.98 15.23
N GLN A 144 -21.08 16.66 15.53
CA GLN A 144 -22.20 17.60 15.38
C GLN A 144 -22.03 18.86 16.25
N SER A 145 -21.36 18.77 17.39
CA SER A 145 -21.05 19.94 18.23
C SER A 145 -20.13 20.98 17.55
N GLY A 146 -19.49 20.61 16.43
CA GLY A 146 -18.61 21.47 15.64
C GLY A 146 -17.23 21.74 16.25
N ARG A 147 -16.87 21.04 17.34
CA ARG A 147 -15.60 21.21 18.06
C ARG A 147 -14.70 19.98 18.05
N PHE A 148 -15.14 18.86 17.46
CA PHE A 148 -14.37 17.62 17.45
C PHE A 148 -13.11 17.71 16.59
N TYR A 149 -13.24 18.07 15.32
CA TYR A 149 -12.09 18.21 14.42
C TYR A 149 -11.46 19.60 14.50
N PRO A 150 -10.13 19.71 14.48
CA PRO A 150 -9.46 21.00 14.41
C PRO A 150 -9.77 21.69 13.07
N LYS A 151 -10.09 22.99 13.12
CA LYS A 151 -10.38 23.77 11.92
C LYS A 151 -9.12 24.21 11.17
N SER A 152 -8.02 24.39 11.90
CA SER A 152 -6.71 24.76 11.38
C SER A 152 -5.64 24.09 12.23
N LEU A 153 -4.52 23.76 11.62
CA LEU A 153 -3.33 23.24 12.30
C LEU A 153 -2.11 24.09 11.92
N PRO A 154 -1.09 24.16 12.81
CA PRO A 154 0.14 24.87 12.50
C PRO A 154 0.98 24.09 11.47
N ASN A 155 1.79 24.82 10.71
CA ASN A 155 2.84 24.27 9.87
C ASN A 155 4.18 24.86 10.32
N TYR A 156 5.10 23.98 10.71
CA TYR A 156 6.43 24.32 11.20
C TYR A 156 7.53 24.12 10.15
N CYS A 157 7.19 23.66 8.95
CA CYS A 157 8.15 23.60 7.85
C CYS A 157 8.51 25.05 7.42
N PRO A 158 9.80 25.40 7.30
CA PRO A 158 10.22 26.76 6.95
C PRO A 158 9.59 27.26 5.64
N SER A 159 8.91 28.39 5.69
CA SER A 159 8.25 29.00 4.53
C SER A 159 9.17 29.88 3.68
N GLY A 160 10.41 30.15 4.10
CA GLY A 160 11.31 31.09 3.42
C GLY A 160 10.67 32.48 3.30
N ASP A 161 10.73 33.08 2.09
CA ASP A 161 10.18 34.41 1.80
C ASP A 161 8.67 34.41 1.45
N TYR A 162 8.03 33.23 1.49
CA TYR A 162 6.61 33.08 1.15
C TYR A 162 5.74 33.46 2.35
N VAL A 163 4.80 34.38 2.12
CA VAL A 163 3.94 34.90 3.19
C VAL A 163 2.51 34.35 3.02
N PRO A 164 1.91 33.75 4.06
CA PRO A 164 0.56 33.22 3.98
C PRO A 164 -0.46 34.28 3.52
N SER A 165 -1.21 33.95 2.48
CA SER A 165 -2.27 34.80 1.90
C SER A 165 -1.82 36.17 1.36
N ARG A 166 -0.52 36.35 1.04
CA ARG A 166 -0.04 37.59 0.42
C ARG A 166 -0.58 37.73 -1.00
N SER A 167 -1.30 38.81 -1.27
CA SER A 167 -1.75 39.15 -2.64
C SER A 167 -0.57 39.61 -3.49
N LEU A 168 -0.45 39.05 -4.70
CA LEU A 168 0.52 39.46 -5.72
C LEU A 168 -0.08 40.44 -6.74
N GLY A 169 -1.40 40.58 -6.74
CA GLY A 169 -2.20 41.44 -7.62
C GLY A 169 -2.96 40.68 -8.71
N CYS A 170 -3.50 41.45 -9.65
CA CYS A 170 -4.21 40.93 -10.82
C CYS A 170 -3.23 40.59 -11.97
N PHE A 171 -3.42 39.45 -12.61
CA PHE A 171 -2.61 38.99 -13.74
C PHE A 171 -3.48 38.57 -14.92
N GLN A 172 -3.03 38.85 -16.14
CA GLN A 172 -3.61 38.33 -17.37
C GLN A 172 -3.38 36.82 -17.44
N ASP A 173 -4.44 36.08 -17.70
CA ASP A 173 -4.43 34.63 -17.90
C ASP A 173 -4.85 34.26 -19.32
N GLU A 174 -4.51 33.07 -19.78
CA GLU A 174 -4.86 32.61 -21.12
C GLU A 174 -5.23 31.12 -21.13
N LYS A 175 -6.21 30.74 -21.94
CA LYS A 175 -6.70 29.35 -22.00
C LYS A 175 -5.59 28.33 -22.31
N ASN A 176 -4.70 28.67 -23.24
CA ASN A 176 -3.64 27.77 -23.71
C ASN A 176 -2.38 27.84 -22.83
N PHE A 177 -2.21 28.91 -22.07
CA PHE A 177 -1.05 29.17 -21.23
C PHE A 177 -1.50 29.72 -19.88
N ARG A 178 -2.06 28.82 -19.06
CA ARG A 178 -2.54 29.18 -17.73
C ARG A 178 -1.37 29.68 -16.88
N ILE A 179 -1.55 30.83 -16.21
CA ILE A 179 -0.54 31.36 -15.29
C ILE A 179 -0.28 30.44 -14.10
N LEU A 180 -1.31 29.67 -13.70
CA LEU A 180 -1.27 28.63 -12.67
C LEU A 180 -1.83 27.34 -13.26
N SER A 181 -0.95 26.42 -13.66
CA SER A 181 -1.30 25.21 -14.41
C SER A 181 -1.26 23.92 -13.59
N GLY A 182 -1.13 24.00 -12.26
CA GLY A 182 -0.93 22.84 -11.37
C GLY A 182 -2.22 22.09 -11.05
N TYR A 183 -3.25 22.80 -10.56
CA TYR A 183 -4.55 22.22 -10.25
C TYR A 183 -5.67 23.23 -10.52
N TYR A 184 -6.84 22.75 -10.90
CA TYR A 184 -8.02 23.56 -11.18
C TYR A 184 -9.27 22.94 -10.55
N THR A 185 -10.12 23.80 -9.98
CA THR A 185 -11.46 23.44 -9.56
C THR A 185 -12.42 24.61 -9.69
N ASN A 186 -13.72 24.32 -9.73
CA ASN A 186 -14.78 25.33 -9.80
C ASN A 186 -15.69 25.23 -8.57
N PHE A 187 -15.61 26.25 -7.71
CA PHE A 187 -16.49 26.45 -6.57
C PHE A 187 -17.67 27.33 -6.96
N LYS A 188 -18.70 26.71 -7.53
CA LYS A 188 -19.89 27.40 -8.08
C LYS A 188 -20.48 28.47 -7.14
N THR A 189 -20.56 28.20 -5.85
CA THR A 189 -21.25 29.06 -4.86
C THR A 189 -20.40 29.42 -3.64
N THR A 190 -19.16 28.94 -3.56
CA THR A 190 -18.35 29.03 -2.34
C THR A 190 -16.92 29.50 -2.59
N ASN A 191 -16.62 30.02 -3.78
CA ASN A 191 -15.27 30.50 -4.09
C ASN A 191 -14.96 31.78 -3.31
N SER A 192 -13.74 31.88 -2.82
CA SER A 192 -13.14 33.09 -2.26
C SER A 192 -11.61 32.95 -2.31
N PRO A 193 -10.83 34.05 -2.27
CA PRO A 193 -9.38 33.98 -2.10
C PRO A 193 -8.98 33.04 -0.97
N LYS A 194 -9.58 33.20 0.21
CA LYS A 194 -9.31 32.34 1.38
C LYS A 194 -9.54 30.86 1.08
N ARG A 195 -10.67 30.51 0.47
CA ARG A 195 -10.99 29.11 0.15
C ARG A 195 -10.03 28.52 -0.87
N CYS A 196 -9.69 29.29 -1.90
CA CYS A 196 -8.78 28.85 -2.94
C CYS A 196 -7.34 28.68 -2.42
N ILE A 197 -6.83 29.66 -1.67
CA ILE A 197 -5.52 29.60 -1.02
C ILE A 197 -5.40 28.36 -0.11
N GLN A 198 -6.44 28.09 0.70
CA GLN A 198 -6.46 26.92 1.57
C GLN A 198 -6.41 25.60 0.78
N LEU A 199 -7.13 25.50 -0.34
CA LEU A 199 -7.09 24.31 -1.19
C LEU A 199 -5.70 24.14 -1.83
N CYS A 200 -5.11 25.23 -2.32
CA CYS A 200 -3.79 25.19 -2.96
C CYS A 200 -2.71 24.83 -1.94
N LEU A 201 -2.74 25.41 -0.73
CA LEU A 201 -1.86 25.05 0.38
C LEU A 201 -2.02 23.56 0.73
N GLN A 202 -3.26 23.09 0.93
CA GLN A 202 -3.53 21.71 1.27
C GLN A 202 -2.97 20.74 0.22
N SER A 203 -2.95 21.16 -1.05
CA SER A 203 -2.44 20.39 -2.17
C SER A 203 -0.94 20.59 -2.43
N GLY A 204 -0.25 21.39 -1.59
CA GLY A 204 1.19 21.61 -1.67
C GLY A 204 1.65 22.63 -2.71
N PHE A 205 0.76 23.48 -3.24
CA PHE A 205 1.10 24.51 -4.23
C PHE A 205 1.49 25.85 -3.58
N LEU A 206 2.46 26.54 -4.18
CA LEU A 206 2.97 27.84 -3.69
C LEU A 206 2.02 29.01 -3.93
N TYR A 207 1.22 28.91 -4.99
CA TYR A 207 0.33 29.97 -5.43
C TYR A 207 -1.09 29.45 -5.62
N GLY A 208 -2.05 30.29 -5.24
CA GLY A 208 -3.46 30.12 -5.54
C GLY A 208 -4.01 31.34 -6.27
N GLY A 209 -4.89 31.13 -7.23
CA GLY A 209 -5.48 32.18 -8.05
C GLY A 209 -6.98 32.00 -8.20
N VAL A 210 -7.73 33.09 -8.01
CA VAL A 210 -9.19 33.11 -8.23
C VAL A 210 -9.52 33.85 -9.50
N GLN A 211 -10.42 33.27 -10.29
CA GLN A 211 -10.83 33.77 -11.60
C GLN A 211 -12.33 33.56 -11.83
N TYR A 212 -12.91 34.39 -12.69
CA TYR A 212 -14.29 34.24 -13.18
C TYR A 212 -15.34 33.93 -12.09
N SER A 213 -15.25 34.65 -10.96
CA SER A 213 -16.09 34.50 -9.75
C SER A 213 -15.99 33.16 -9.00
N SER A 214 -15.89 32.04 -9.70
CA SER A 214 -16.09 30.68 -9.17
C SER A 214 -14.88 29.76 -9.37
N GLU A 215 -13.92 30.16 -10.19
CA GLU A 215 -12.77 29.32 -10.54
C GLU A 215 -11.61 29.53 -9.55
N CYS A 216 -10.95 28.42 -9.23
CA CYS A 216 -9.76 28.39 -8.41
C CYS A 216 -8.67 27.59 -9.12
N PHE A 217 -7.49 28.20 -9.25
CA PHE A 217 -6.31 27.65 -9.89
C PHE A 217 -5.15 27.61 -8.89
N CYS A 218 -4.33 26.56 -8.96
CA CYS A 218 -3.13 26.42 -8.15
C CYS A 218 -1.90 26.20 -9.03
N GLY A 219 -0.72 26.63 -8.57
CA GLY A 219 0.53 26.40 -9.28
C GLY A 219 1.77 26.66 -8.42
N ASP A 220 2.91 26.19 -8.91
CA ASP A 220 4.20 26.33 -8.24
C ASP A 220 5.10 27.40 -8.85
N GLU A 221 4.81 27.82 -10.07
CA GLU A 221 5.60 28.82 -10.79
C GLU A 221 5.12 30.23 -10.46
N PRO A 222 6.04 31.18 -10.19
CA PRO A 222 5.67 32.56 -9.94
C PRO A 222 5.02 33.19 -11.19
N PRO A 223 3.95 33.98 -11.03
CA PRO A 223 3.35 34.67 -12.17
C PRO A 223 4.34 35.68 -12.77
N LYS A 224 4.44 35.70 -14.10
CA LYS A 224 5.37 36.58 -14.81
C LYS A 224 4.99 38.05 -14.59
N ALA A 225 5.98 38.89 -14.28
CA ALA A 225 5.77 40.32 -14.11
C ALA A 225 5.16 41.01 -15.36
N SER A 226 5.47 40.50 -16.57
CA SER A 226 4.92 41.00 -17.83
C SER A 226 3.41 40.77 -17.99
N ALA A 227 2.82 39.85 -17.22
CA ALA A 227 1.39 39.58 -17.24
C ALA A 227 0.62 40.37 -16.16
N LYS A 228 1.31 41.19 -15.35
CA LYS A 228 0.69 41.95 -14.27
C LYS A 228 -0.19 43.07 -14.84
N LEU A 229 -1.42 43.16 -14.32
CA LEU A 229 -2.42 44.16 -14.69
C LEU A 229 -2.72 45.07 -13.49
N PRO A 230 -3.36 46.24 -13.71
CA PRO A 230 -3.98 46.99 -12.61
C PRO A 230 -5.01 46.14 -11.87
N ASP A 231 -5.10 46.24 -10.54
CA ASP A 231 -6.01 45.42 -9.74
C ASP A 231 -7.49 45.60 -10.13
N SER A 232 -7.85 46.76 -10.71
CA SER A 232 -9.17 47.03 -11.27
C SER A 232 -9.57 46.11 -12.42
N SER A 233 -8.62 45.43 -13.07
CA SER A 233 -8.87 44.43 -14.13
C SER A 233 -9.43 43.11 -13.58
N CYS A 234 -9.35 42.89 -12.27
CA CYS A 234 -9.92 41.74 -11.59
C CYS A 234 -11.13 42.19 -10.75
N ASN A 235 -12.24 42.51 -11.43
CA ASN A 235 -13.41 43.17 -10.85
C ASN A 235 -14.63 42.26 -10.63
N MET A 236 -14.53 40.95 -10.89
CA MET A 236 -15.66 40.03 -10.68
C MET A 236 -15.77 39.66 -9.20
N LYS A 237 -16.99 39.73 -8.67
CA LYS A 237 -17.28 39.37 -7.27
C LYS A 237 -17.14 37.86 -7.07
N CYS A 238 -16.63 37.45 -5.92
CA CYS A 238 -16.56 36.03 -5.56
C CYS A 238 -17.94 35.41 -5.36
N SER A 239 -18.11 34.15 -5.75
CA SER A 239 -19.37 33.42 -5.57
C SER A 239 -19.68 33.11 -4.11
N GLY A 240 -18.66 32.94 -3.27
CA GLY A 240 -18.77 32.65 -1.83
C GLY A 240 -18.75 33.88 -0.93
N ASP A 241 -18.21 35.00 -1.39
CA ASP A 241 -18.24 36.28 -0.67
C ASP A 241 -18.30 37.47 -1.65
N PRO A 242 -19.48 38.07 -1.89
CA PRO A 242 -19.62 39.21 -2.81
C PRO A 242 -18.83 40.48 -2.42
N LYS A 243 -18.21 40.53 -1.24
CA LYS A 243 -17.34 41.62 -0.80
C LYS A 243 -15.90 41.49 -1.32
N GLU A 244 -15.50 40.31 -1.77
CA GLU A 244 -14.16 40.03 -2.29
C GLU A 244 -14.16 39.93 -3.82
N ALA A 245 -12.99 40.19 -4.43
CA ALA A 245 -12.78 40.10 -5.87
C ALA A 245 -12.13 38.77 -6.27
N CYS A 246 -12.78 38.03 -7.18
CA CYS A 246 -12.37 36.74 -7.71
C CYS A 246 -12.02 36.81 -9.20
N GLY A 247 -11.01 37.63 -9.51
CA GLY A 247 -10.47 37.78 -10.86
C GLY A 247 -11.44 38.45 -11.84
N GLY A 248 -11.36 38.05 -13.10
CA GLY A 248 -12.18 38.54 -14.20
C GLY A 248 -12.20 37.56 -15.36
N TYR A 249 -12.62 38.02 -16.55
CA TYR A 249 -12.55 37.22 -17.76
C TYR A 249 -11.09 37.13 -18.24
N PHE A 250 -10.49 35.94 -18.13
CA PHE A 250 -9.06 35.73 -18.40
C PHE A 250 -8.13 36.67 -17.60
N THR A 251 -8.55 37.02 -16.39
CA THR A 251 -7.70 37.71 -15.41
C THR A 251 -7.86 37.04 -14.05
N ALA A 252 -6.76 36.85 -13.33
CA ALA A 252 -6.75 36.12 -12.06
C ALA A 252 -6.08 36.97 -10.97
N ASN A 253 -6.72 37.03 -9.80
CA ASN A 253 -6.07 37.54 -8.59
C ASN A 253 -5.22 36.41 -8.01
N VAL A 254 -3.90 36.60 -7.94
CA VAL A 254 -2.95 35.58 -7.49
C VAL A 254 -2.45 35.89 -6.08
N TYR A 255 -2.33 34.85 -5.27
CA TYR A 255 -1.93 34.90 -3.87
C TYR A 255 -0.88 33.84 -3.56
N GLU A 256 0.01 34.14 -2.62
CA GLU A 256 0.88 33.15 -2.01
C GLU A 256 0.15 32.34 -0.95
N THR A 257 0.44 31.05 -0.92
CA THR A 257 -0.11 30.14 0.08
C THR A 257 0.68 30.18 1.40
N GLY A 258 1.93 30.66 1.37
CA GLY A 258 2.80 30.73 2.55
C GLY A 258 3.59 29.45 2.83
N ILE A 259 3.72 28.58 1.83
CA ILE A 259 4.62 27.42 1.87
C ILE A 259 5.73 27.60 0.82
N ALA A 260 6.92 27.09 1.12
CA ALA A 260 8.04 27.07 0.18
C ALA A 260 7.95 25.87 -0.76
N LYS A 261 8.70 25.93 -1.87
CA LYS A 261 8.85 24.81 -2.82
C LYS A 261 9.38 23.58 -2.11
N PHE A 262 8.54 22.55 -2.04
CA PHE A 262 8.97 21.27 -1.50
C PHE A 262 9.96 20.60 -2.47
N SER A 263 11.07 20.14 -1.91
CA SER A 263 12.05 19.33 -2.64
C SER A 263 12.40 18.11 -1.79
N ALA A 264 12.02 16.93 -2.27
CA ALA A 264 12.44 15.68 -1.67
C ALA A 264 13.96 15.56 -1.74
N GLN A 265 14.55 15.07 -0.65
CA GLN A 265 15.99 14.98 -0.51
C GLN A 265 16.55 13.86 -1.39
N THR A 266 17.65 14.15 -2.08
CA THR A 266 18.43 13.14 -2.80
C THR A 266 19.23 12.31 -1.82
N THR A 267 19.40 11.03 -2.12
CA THR A 267 20.12 10.07 -1.29
C THR A 267 21.59 9.96 -1.69
N GLU A 268 22.45 9.74 -0.70
CA GLU A 268 23.85 9.40 -0.92
C GLU A 268 23.99 7.89 -1.17
N ILE A 269 24.78 7.50 -2.17
CA ILE A 269 24.98 6.09 -2.55
C ILE A 269 26.19 5.48 -1.83
N THR A 270 27.17 6.31 -1.46
CA THR A 270 28.46 5.85 -0.91
C THR A 270 28.72 6.49 0.45
N THR A 271 29.01 5.66 1.46
CA THR A 271 29.45 6.13 2.77
C THR A 271 30.84 6.74 2.68
N LYS A 272 31.04 7.92 3.27
CA LYS A 272 32.38 8.48 3.48
C LYS A 272 33.19 7.54 4.40
N ALA A 273 34.51 7.52 4.25
CA ALA A 273 35.38 6.73 5.11
C ALA A 273 35.26 7.19 6.58
N GLY A 274 35.18 6.25 7.52
CA GLY A 274 35.06 6.53 8.95
C GLY A 274 33.63 6.77 9.46
N VAL A 275 32.59 6.56 8.65
CA VAL A 275 31.19 6.63 9.12
C VAL A 275 30.81 5.34 9.85
N GLU A 276 30.33 5.48 11.08
CA GLU A 276 29.83 4.37 11.89
C GLU A 276 28.61 3.69 11.24
N PRO A 277 28.56 2.35 11.18
CA PRO A 277 27.42 1.61 10.63
C PRO A 277 26.11 1.95 11.35
N ALA A 278 25.06 2.19 10.58
CA ALA A 278 23.72 2.40 11.10
C ALA A 278 23.19 1.12 11.78
N ARG A 279 22.53 1.30 12.91
CA ARG A 279 21.80 0.26 13.64
C ARG A 279 20.31 0.41 13.38
N ILE A 280 19.70 -0.69 12.99
CA ILE A 280 18.33 -0.70 12.50
C ILE A 280 17.47 -1.45 13.51
N VAL A 281 16.32 -0.89 13.86
CA VAL A 281 15.19 -1.63 14.42
C VAL A 281 14.33 -2.12 13.26
N PHE A 282 14.27 -3.43 13.07
CA PHE A 282 13.28 -4.06 12.22
C PHE A 282 11.99 -4.24 13.03
N LEU A 283 11.00 -3.38 12.75
CA LEU A 283 9.67 -3.46 13.35
C LEU A 283 8.81 -4.43 12.55
N LEU A 284 8.74 -5.68 12.99
CA LEU A 284 7.94 -6.71 12.33
C LEU A 284 6.49 -6.61 12.78
N THR A 285 5.57 -6.32 11.86
CA THR A 285 4.12 -6.24 12.10
C THR A 285 3.44 -7.46 11.48
N LEU A 286 3.20 -8.47 12.31
CA LEU A 286 2.88 -9.82 11.83
C LEU A 286 1.42 -10.19 12.03
N ASN A 287 0.83 -10.82 11.01
CA ASN A 287 -0.50 -11.42 11.08
C ASN A 287 -0.53 -12.79 10.37
N GLY A 288 -1.43 -13.67 10.77
CA GLY A 288 -1.60 -15.01 10.18
C GLY A 288 -0.70 -16.10 10.77
N ARG A 289 -0.35 -17.09 9.94
CA ARG A 289 0.18 -18.40 10.38
C ARG A 289 1.54 -18.78 9.79
N ALA A 290 2.17 -17.90 9.01
CA ALA A 290 3.37 -18.21 8.23
C ALA A 290 4.67 -18.23 9.07
N LEU A 291 4.67 -18.95 10.20
CA LEU A 291 5.78 -19.02 11.17
C LEU A 291 7.13 -19.35 10.49
N ARG A 292 7.15 -20.34 9.60
CA ARG A 292 8.38 -20.76 8.91
C ARG A 292 8.89 -19.68 7.95
N GLN A 293 8.00 -18.93 7.32
CA GLN A 293 8.39 -17.78 6.50
C GLN A 293 8.96 -16.64 7.34
N VAL A 294 8.38 -16.38 8.51
CA VAL A 294 8.93 -15.38 9.45
C VAL A 294 10.31 -15.78 9.93
N HIS A 295 10.53 -17.05 10.28
CA HIS A 295 11.88 -17.54 10.61
C HIS A 295 12.85 -17.41 9.45
N ARG A 296 12.40 -17.68 8.21
CA ARG A 296 13.21 -17.49 7.00
C ARG A 296 13.62 -16.03 6.83
N LEU A 297 12.67 -15.10 6.95
CA LEU A 297 12.93 -13.65 6.91
C LEU A 297 13.91 -13.21 8.01
N LEU A 298 13.66 -13.61 9.25
CA LEU A 298 14.54 -13.31 10.39
C LEU A 298 15.95 -13.84 10.15
N ARG A 299 16.09 -15.08 9.68
CA ARG A 299 17.41 -15.69 9.37
C ARG A 299 18.18 -14.86 8.34
N THR A 300 17.50 -14.32 7.34
CA THR A 300 18.13 -13.49 6.30
C THR A 300 18.53 -12.11 6.79
N LEU A 301 17.79 -11.55 7.76
CA LEU A 301 18.06 -10.22 8.32
C LEU A 301 18.91 -10.23 9.58
N TYR A 302 19.07 -11.38 10.25
CA TYR A 302 19.63 -11.44 11.59
C TYR A 302 21.10 -11.01 11.63
N SER A 303 21.38 -10.11 12.57
CA SER A 303 22.69 -9.63 12.95
C SER A 303 22.62 -9.18 14.40
N PRO A 304 23.63 -9.48 15.25
CA PRO A 304 23.67 -9.02 16.63
C PRO A 304 23.83 -7.49 16.77
N LYS A 305 24.15 -6.79 15.67
CA LYS A 305 24.29 -5.32 15.63
C LYS A 305 22.98 -4.57 15.40
N HIS A 306 21.88 -5.29 15.20
CA HIS A 306 20.56 -4.72 14.91
C HIS A 306 19.53 -5.27 15.89
N TYR A 307 18.35 -4.67 15.88
CA TYR A 307 17.28 -4.99 16.81
C TYR A 307 16.03 -5.42 16.07
N TYR A 308 15.27 -6.33 16.66
CA TYR A 308 14.06 -6.89 16.05
C TYR A 308 12.93 -6.73 17.06
N PHE A 309 12.02 -5.79 16.78
CA PHE A 309 10.84 -5.57 17.60
C PHE A 309 9.63 -6.13 16.88
N ILE A 310 8.97 -7.12 17.48
CA ILE A 310 7.97 -7.92 16.81
C ILE A 310 6.60 -7.66 17.44
N HIS A 311 5.73 -6.98 16.71
CA HIS A 311 4.30 -6.93 17.03
C HIS A 311 3.58 -8.08 16.30
N ILE A 312 2.74 -8.78 17.03
CA ILE A 312 1.89 -9.84 16.49
C ILE A 312 0.46 -9.49 16.84
N ASP A 313 -0.41 -9.50 15.84
CA ASP A 313 -1.82 -9.19 15.98
C ASP A 313 -2.44 -9.96 17.18
N SER A 314 -3.28 -9.29 17.97
CA SER A 314 -3.81 -9.85 19.22
C SER A 314 -4.59 -11.16 19.02
N ARG A 315 -5.13 -11.36 17.81
CA ARG A 315 -5.89 -12.56 17.40
C ARG A 315 -4.98 -13.76 17.08
N GLN A 316 -3.69 -13.54 16.84
CA GLN A 316 -2.76 -14.58 16.37
C GLN A 316 -1.96 -15.21 17.51
N HIS A 317 -2.62 -16.03 18.34
CA HIS A 317 -2.02 -16.64 19.53
C HIS A 317 -0.92 -17.66 19.24
N TYR A 318 -1.07 -18.51 18.22
CA TYR A 318 -0.03 -19.45 17.80
C TYR A 318 1.27 -18.75 17.44
N LEU A 319 1.20 -17.78 16.52
CA LEU A 319 2.38 -17.07 16.03
C LEU A 319 3.09 -16.35 17.19
N TYR A 320 2.32 -15.73 18.10
CA TYR A 320 2.86 -15.12 19.31
C TYR A 320 3.58 -16.11 20.20
N ARG A 321 2.94 -17.24 20.55
CA ARG A 321 3.53 -18.27 21.41
C ARG A 321 4.82 -18.87 20.83
N GLU A 322 4.85 -19.10 19.52
CA GLU A 322 6.00 -19.71 18.86
C GLU A 322 7.17 -18.73 18.73
N LEU A 323 6.92 -17.48 18.37
CA LEU A 323 7.98 -16.47 18.25
C LEU A 323 8.49 -15.95 19.60
N LEU A 324 7.68 -16.01 20.66
CA LEU A 324 8.10 -15.62 22.02
C LEU A 324 9.31 -16.43 22.52
N LYS A 325 9.46 -17.68 22.07
CA LYS A 325 10.60 -18.55 22.39
C LYS A 325 11.94 -17.96 21.92
N LEU A 326 11.93 -17.06 20.93
CA LEU A 326 13.14 -16.43 20.41
C LEU A 326 13.80 -15.48 21.42
N GLU A 327 13.04 -14.81 22.29
CA GLU A 327 13.60 -13.87 23.27
C GLU A 327 14.58 -14.55 24.24
N GLN A 328 14.37 -15.84 24.53
CA GLN A 328 15.27 -16.62 25.39
C GLN A 328 16.63 -16.90 24.73
N HIS A 329 16.69 -16.87 23.40
CA HIS A 329 17.87 -17.26 22.63
C HIS A 329 18.57 -16.05 22.00
N PHE A 330 17.86 -14.93 21.80
CA PHE A 330 18.37 -13.76 21.09
C PHE A 330 18.08 -12.48 21.89
N PRO A 331 19.08 -11.88 22.56
CA PRO A 331 18.88 -10.72 23.44
C PRO A 331 18.44 -9.44 22.71
N ASN A 332 18.64 -9.40 21.39
CA ASN A 332 18.26 -8.31 20.50
C ASN A 332 16.93 -8.55 19.76
N ILE A 333 16.17 -9.59 20.13
CA ILE A 333 14.79 -9.82 19.68
C ILE A 333 13.85 -9.60 20.85
N ARG A 334 12.80 -8.79 20.65
CA ARG A 334 11.72 -8.57 21.63
C ARG A 334 10.37 -8.54 20.95
N LEU A 335 9.36 -9.11 21.60
CA LEU A 335 7.96 -9.05 21.16
C LEU A 335 7.19 -8.00 21.97
N SER A 336 6.32 -7.25 21.31
CA SER A 336 5.42 -6.33 21.99
C SER A 336 4.45 -7.08 22.90
N ARG A 337 4.36 -6.66 24.17
CA ARG A 337 3.38 -7.18 25.13
C ARG A 337 2.00 -6.56 24.91
N THR A 338 1.96 -5.30 24.49
CA THR A 338 0.73 -4.62 24.08
C THR A 338 0.43 -5.01 22.64
N ARG A 339 -0.53 -5.93 22.47
CA ARG A 339 -0.96 -6.43 21.16
C ARG A 339 -2.25 -5.75 20.74
N TRP A 340 -2.34 -5.45 19.45
CA TRP A 340 -3.44 -4.71 18.83
C TRP A 340 -4.11 -5.61 17.80
N SER A 341 -5.43 -5.48 17.62
CA SER A 341 -6.15 -6.13 16.52
C SER A 341 -6.06 -5.24 15.29
N THR A 342 -5.00 -5.42 14.51
CA THR A 342 -4.69 -4.60 13.33
C THR A 342 -5.44 -5.13 12.11
N ILE A 343 -6.72 -4.80 12.02
CA ILE A 343 -7.54 -5.13 10.84
C ILE A 343 -7.09 -4.35 9.61
N TRP A 344 -7.38 -4.88 8.41
CA TRP A 344 -7.10 -4.17 7.17
C TRP A 344 -7.80 -2.80 7.17
N GLY A 345 -7.05 -1.73 6.90
CA GLY A 345 -7.57 -0.36 6.91
C GLY A 345 -7.85 0.24 8.30
N GLY A 346 -7.66 -0.53 9.37
CA GLY A 346 -7.92 -0.12 10.75
C GLY A 346 -7.08 1.07 11.21
N ALA A 347 -7.67 1.92 12.06
CA ALA A 347 -6.96 3.01 12.70
C ALA A 347 -5.91 2.54 13.72
N SER A 348 -6.12 1.35 14.28
CA SER A 348 -5.27 0.62 15.19
C SER A 348 -3.87 0.37 14.64
N LEU A 349 -3.68 0.28 13.32
CA LEU A 349 -2.36 0.13 12.71
C LEU A 349 -1.44 1.31 13.04
N LEU A 350 -1.93 2.55 12.90
CA LEU A 350 -1.13 3.73 13.25
C LEU A 350 -0.88 3.80 14.77
N GLN A 351 -1.89 3.50 15.58
CA GLN A 351 -1.75 3.49 17.04
C GLN A 351 -0.70 2.47 17.50
N MET A 352 -0.70 1.29 16.88
CA MET A 352 0.29 0.25 17.10
C MET A 352 1.69 0.72 16.71
N LEU A 353 1.88 1.31 15.52
CA LEU A 353 3.18 1.80 15.08
C LEU A 353 3.74 2.86 16.04
N LEU A 354 2.91 3.83 16.44
CA LEU A 354 3.30 4.87 17.39
C LEU A 354 3.62 4.29 18.78
N SER A 355 2.80 3.36 19.28
CA SER A 355 3.03 2.67 20.55
C SER A 355 4.33 1.86 20.53
N CYS A 356 4.66 1.21 19.42
CA CYS A 356 5.93 0.49 19.27
C CYS A 356 7.12 1.46 19.27
N MET A 357 7.04 2.58 18.55
CA MET A 357 8.08 3.61 18.55
C MET A 357 8.27 4.22 19.94
N GLU A 358 7.18 4.49 20.65
CA GLU A 358 7.22 5.01 22.02
C GLU A 358 7.87 4.02 22.98
N HIS A 359 7.51 2.74 22.90
CA HIS A 359 8.13 1.66 23.69
C HIS A 359 9.63 1.56 23.41
N LEU A 360 10.05 1.57 22.15
CA LEU A 360 11.46 1.54 21.76
C LEU A 360 12.27 2.72 22.32
N LEU A 361 11.65 3.89 22.46
CA LEU A 361 12.30 5.09 22.96
C LEU A 361 12.31 5.20 24.49
N ARG A 362 11.26 4.71 25.17
CA ARG A 362 11.04 4.91 26.61
C ARG A 362 11.33 3.69 27.46
N GLU A 363 10.98 2.50 26.98
CA GLU A 363 11.06 1.24 27.74
C GLU A 363 12.28 0.40 27.35
N VAL A 364 12.93 0.70 26.23
CA VAL A 364 14.13 0.00 25.75
C VAL A 364 15.29 0.97 25.45
N PRO A 365 15.67 1.85 26.41
CA PRO A 365 16.71 2.86 26.18
C PRO A 365 18.11 2.25 25.93
N GLU A 366 18.32 0.98 26.28
CA GLU A 366 19.57 0.25 26.02
C GLU A 366 19.74 -0.14 24.54
N TRP A 367 18.66 -0.10 23.74
CA TRP A 367 18.78 -0.24 22.29
C TRP A 367 19.10 1.11 21.70
N ASP A 368 20.34 1.27 21.26
CA ASP A 368 20.82 2.48 20.63
C ASP A 368 20.74 2.28 19.11
N TRP A 369 19.69 2.84 18.50
CA TRP A 369 19.29 2.61 17.12
C TRP A 369 19.10 3.91 16.34
N ASP A 370 19.29 3.83 15.02
CA ASP A 370 19.31 5.02 14.16
C ASP A 370 18.06 5.12 13.29
N PHE A 371 17.54 3.96 12.89
CA PHE A 371 16.35 3.83 12.05
C PHE A 371 15.39 2.79 12.59
N VAL A 372 14.09 3.06 12.46
CA VAL A 372 13.03 2.06 12.56
C VAL A 372 12.46 1.80 11.17
N LEU A 373 12.41 0.53 10.76
CA LEU A 373 11.94 0.09 9.44
C LEU A 373 10.88 -0.99 9.65
N ASN A 374 9.65 -0.76 9.18
CA ASN A 374 8.57 -1.73 9.33
C ASN A 374 8.55 -2.77 8.21
N LEU A 375 8.26 -4.03 8.55
CA LEU A 375 8.13 -5.18 7.63
C LEU A 375 6.95 -6.07 8.07
N SER A 376 6.29 -6.75 7.14
CA SER A 376 5.35 -7.85 7.44
C SER A 376 5.99 -9.21 7.27
N GLU A 377 5.25 -10.28 7.62
CA GLU A 377 5.62 -11.66 7.28
C GLU A 377 5.74 -11.93 5.78
N SER A 378 5.21 -11.03 4.94
CA SER A 378 5.17 -11.15 3.48
C SER A 378 6.21 -10.29 2.77
N ASP A 379 7.07 -9.60 3.51
CA ASP A 379 8.20 -8.86 2.97
C ASP A 379 9.43 -9.76 2.87
N PHE A 380 10.29 -9.51 1.88
CA PHE A 380 11.56 -10.21 1.74
C PHE A 380 12.65 -9.28 1.19
N PRO A 381 13.90 -9.39 1.68
CA PRO A 381 14.99 -8.56 1.18
C PRO A 381 15.35 -8.93 -0.26
N VAL A 382 15.61 -7.91 -1.07
CA VAL A 382 16.13 -8.05 -2.45
C VAL A 382 17.62 -7.72 -2.54
N LYS A 383 18.24 -7.35 -1.42
CA LYS A 383 19.67 -7.05 -1.30
C LYS A 383 20.17 -7.54 0.05
N THR A 384 21.47 -7.80 0.13
CA THR A 384 22.15 -8.17 1.38
C THR A 384 22.00 -7.08 2.44
N LEU A 385 21.89 -7.46 3.72
CA LEU A 385 21.84 -6.55 4.86
C LEU A 385 22.98 -5.50 4.83
N ASP A 386 24.21 -5.89 4.48
CA ASP A 386 25.34 -4.96 4.41
C ASP A 386 25.13 -3.80 3.43
N LYS A 387 24.42 -4.04 2.31
CA LYS A 387 24.08 -2.99 1.35
C LYS A 387 23.07 -2.01 1.96
N LEU A 388 22.09 -2.52 2.70
CA LEU A 388 21.12 -1.69 3.43
C LEU A 388 21.81 -0.86 4.51
N VAL A 389 22.65 -1.48 5.35
CA VAL A 389 23.38 -0.80 6.42
C VAL A 389 24.27 0.30 5.84
N ARG A 390 25.05 0.02 4.78
CA ARG A 390 25.87 1.05 4.12
C ARG A 390 25.01 2.22 3.62
N PHE A 391 23.90 1.93 2.95
CA PHE A 391 23.01 2.98 2.45
C PHE A 391 22.41 3.84 3.57
N LEU A 392 21.88 3.23 4.63
CA LEU A 392 21.30 3.97 5.75
C LEU A 392 22.37 4.75 6.53
N SER A 393 23.59 4.21 6.65
CA SER A 393 24.73 4.92 7.27
C SER A 393 25.06 6.21 6.54
N ALA A 394 25.01 6.20 5.20
CA ALA A 394 25.25 7.40 4.38
C ALA A 394 24.10 8.42 4.44
N ASN A 395 22.92 8.02 4.91
CA ASN A 395 21.70 8.84 4.88
C ASN A 395 21.08 9.01 6.27
N ARG A 396 21.89 8.99 7.33
CA ARG A 396 21.46 9.14 8.72
C ARG A 396 20.65 10.44 8.91
N GLY A 397 19.56 10.37 9.67
CA GLY A 397 18.66 11.50 9.91
C GLY A 397 17.65 11.79 8.79
N LYS A 398 17.68 11.06 7.66
CA LYS A 398 16.65 11.13 6.62
C LYS A 398 15.44 10.24 6.96
N ASN A 399 14.29 10.52 6.36
CA ASN A 399 13.06 9.76 6.53
C ASN A 399 12.55 9.29 5.15
N PHE A 400 12.42 7.98 5.01
CA PHE A 400 12.14 7.29 3.75
C PHE A 400 10.66 6.91 3.69
N VAL A 401 9.90 7.69 2.93
CA VAL A 401 8.47 7.48 2.67
C VAL A 401 8.23 7.56 1.17
N ARG A 402 7.11 7.04 0.67
CA ARG A 402 6.78 7.12 -0.76
C ARG A 402 5.43 7.79 -0.94
N SER A 403 5.42 8.95 -1.60
CA SER A 403 4.19 9.68 -1.95
C SER A 403 3.45 8.99 -3.09
N HIS A 404 2.15 9.26 -3.19
CA HIS A 404 1.31 8.97 -4.35
C HIS A 404 1.74 9.74 -5.60
N GLY A 405 2.53 10.82 -5.44
CA GLY A 405 3.09 11.61 -6.53
C GLY A 405 2.34 12.92 -6.78
N ARG A 406 1.24 12.89 -7.55
CA ARG A 406 0.48 14.08 -7.96
C ARG A 406 -1.03 13.89 -7.75
N GLU A 407 -1.79 14.99 -7.83
CA GLU A 407 -3.24 15.10 -7.60
C GLU A 407 -3.72 14.81 -6.16
N VAL A 408 -3.26 15.60 -5.19
CA VAL A 408 -3.61 15.45 -3.75
C VAL A 408 -5.13 15.39 -3.52
N GLN A 409 -5.92 16.19 -4.21
CA GLN A 409 -7.39 16.20 -4.04
C GLN A 409 -8.03 14.87 -4.46
N ARG A 410 -7.52 14.23 -5.52
CA ARG A 410 -7.98 12.90 -5.94
C ARG A 410 -7.52 11.81 -4.97
N PHE A 411 -6.30 11.94 -4.44
CA PHE A 411 -5.79 11.07 -3.38
C PHE A 411 -6.67 11.14 -2.12
N ILE A 412 -6.99 12.34 -1.62
CA ILE A 412 -7.88 12.57 -0.48
C ILE A 412 -9.20 11.83 -0.64
N GLN A 413 -9.84 11.95 -1.81
CA GLN A 413 -11.12 11.31 -2.10
C GLN A 413 -11.00 9.78 -2.19
N LYS A 414 -9.98 9.26 -2.88
CA LYS A 414 -9.80 7.80 -3.05
C LYS A 414 -9.45 7.10 -1.74
N GLN A 415 -8.65 7.75 -0.90
CA GLN A 415 -8.27 7.25 0.42
C GLN A 415 -9.36 7.44 1.48
N GLY A 416 -10.39 8.23 1.20
CA GLY A 416 -11.44 8.55 2.16
C GLY A 416 -10.96 9.46 3.30
N LEU A 417 -9.93 10.29 3.05
CA LEU A 417 -9.45 11.27 4.04
C LEU A 417 -10.48 12.37 4.32
N ASP A 418 -11.45 12.58 3.43
CA ASP A 418 -12.61 13.45 3.58
C ASP A 418 -13.80 12.77 4.29
N ARG A 419 -13.62 11.53 4.77
CA ARG A 419 -14.64 10.77 5.52
C ARG A 419 -14.21 10.52 6.95
N THR A 420 -15.21 10.32 7.80
CA THR A 420 -15.03 9.90 9.19
C THR A 420 -15.29 8.41 9.32
N PHE A 421 -14.35 7.72 9.97
CA PHE A 421 -14.48 6.31 10.34
C PHE A 421 -14.38 6.10 11.84
N VAL A 422 -14.97 5.01 12.34
CA VAL A 422 -14.83 4.55 13.73
C VAL A 422 -14.43 3.08 13.70
N GLU A 423 -13.37 2.73 14.42
CA GLU A 423 -12.93 1.34 14.57
C GLU A 423 -13.52 0.71 15.84
N CYS A 424 -14.41 -0.25 15.70
CA CYS A 424 -14.90 -1.08 16.80
C CYS A 424 -15.45 -2.41 16.28
N ASP A 425 -15.58 -3.42 17.14
CA ASP A 425 -15.98 -4.79 16.76
C ASP A 425 -15.13 -5.42 15.64
N ASN A 426 -13.84 -5.08 15.57
CA ASN A 426 -12.94 -5.47 14.47
C ASN A 426 -13.45 -5.05 13.07
N HIS A 427 -14.15 -3.92 12.98
CA HIS A 427 -14.67 -3.34 11.74
C HIS A 427 -14.40 -1.82 11.67
N MET A 428 -14.18 -1.28 10.46
CA MET A 428 -14.12 0.17 10.22
C MET A 428 -15.45 0.71 9.69
N TRP A 429 -16.20 1.37 10.57
CA TRP A 429 -17.52 1.93 10.27
C TRP A 429 -17.39 3.31 9.67
N ARG A 430 -17.97 3.55 8.49
CA ARG A 430 -18.03 4.91 7.91
C ARG A 430 -19.26 5.62 8.45
N ILE A 431 -19.06 6.74 9.15
CA ILE A 431 -20.17 7.42 9.84
C ILE A 431 -20.55 8.78 9.24
N GLY A 432 -19.75 9.33 8.32
CA GLY A 432 -20.09 10.58 7.63
C GLY A 432 -18.89 11.26 6.99
N ASP A 433 -19.08 12.51 6.61
CA ASP A 433 -18.07 13.33 5.94
C ASP A 433 -17.33 14.21 6.96
N ARG A 434 -16.14 14.70 6.58
CA ARG A 434 -15.40 15.70 7.35
C ARG A 434 -14.66 16.66 6.43
N VAL A 435 -14.33 17.83 6.96
CA VAL A 435 -13.45 18.81 6.32
C VAL A 435 -12.08 18.71 6.97
N LEU A 436 -11.04 18.52 6.15
CA LEU A 436 -9.65 18.52 6.62
C LEU A 436 -9.22 19.94 7.06
N PRO A 437 -8.34 20.06 8.06
CA PRO A 437 -7.92 21.35 8.62
C PRO A 437 -7.21 22.22 7.58
N ALA A 438 -7.38 23.53 7.73
CA ALA A 438 -6.54 24.51 7.03
C ALA A 438 -5.12 24.55 7.63
N GLY A 439 -4.20 25.20 6.92
CA GLY A 439 -2.84 25.47 7.40
C GLY A 439 -1.84 24.34 7.19
N VAL A 440 -2.28 23.13 6.84
CA VAL A 440 -1.40 21.98 6.60
C VAL A 440 -1.52 21.44 5.18
N GLN A 441 -0.38 20.98 4.64
CA GLN A 441 -0.27 20.22 3.41
C GLN A 441 -0.66 18.76 3.67
N ILE A 442 -1.48 18.14 2.82
CA ILE A 442 -1.82 16.72 2.92
C ILE A 442 -0.97 15.95 1.91
N ASP A 443 -0.32 14.89 2.38
CA ASP A 443 0.43 13.95 1.55
C ASP A 443 0.21 12.53 2.07
N GLY A 444 0.53 11.55 1.24
CA GLY A 444 0.45 10.14 1.59
C GLY A 444 0.85 9.24 0.44
N GLY A 445 0.83 7.94 0.68
CA GLY A 445 1.18 6.90 -0.28
C GLY A 445 1.39 5.59 0.44
N SER A 446 2.61 5.08 0.43
CA SER A 446 2.90 3.79 1.08
C SER A 446 3.02 3.92 2.61
N ASP A 447 2.43 2.97 3.32
CA ASP A 447 2.57 2.75 4.78
C ASP A 447 3.82 1.93 5.19
N TRP A 448 4.63 1.50 4.22
CA TRP A 448 5.97 0.96 4.42
C TRP A 448 6.93 2.14 4.50
N ILE A 449 7.63 2.28 5.61
CA ILE A 449 8.41 3.45 5.97
C ILE A 449 9.72 3.03 6.63
N CYS A 450 10.74 3.87 6.49
CA CYS A 450 11.95 3.80 7.31
C CYS A 450 12.22 5.20 7.88
N LEU A 451 12.10 5.33 9.20
CA LEU A 451 12.15 6.61 9.89
C LEU A 451 13.41 6.69 10.75
N SER A 452 14.01 7.87 10.79
CA SER A 452 15.07 8.22 11.74
C SER A 452 14.57 8.19 13.19
N GLN A 453 15.46 7.91 14.14
CA GLN A 453 15.14 7.94 15.57
C GLN A 453 14.60 9.31 16.03
N ASP A 454 15.17 10.41 15.54
CA ASP A 454 14.75 11.77 15.90
C ASP A 454 13.31 12.06 15.47
N PHE A 455 12.96 11.67 14.25
CA PHE A 455 11.59 11.83 13.76
C PHE A 455 10.61 10.91 14.49
N ALA A 456 11.00 9.66 14.79
CA ALA A 456 10.21 8.75 15.62
C ALA A 456 9.95 9.35 17.02
N ARG A 457 10.95 10.01 17.62
CA ARG A 457 10.81 10.73 18.89
C ARG A 457 9.86 11.91 18.77
N TYR A 458 9.95 12.70 17.72
CA TYR A 458 9.04 13.82 17.47
C TYR A 458 7.57 13.38 17.37
N VAL A 459 7.27 12.32 16.59
CA VAL A 459 5.87 11.86 16.42
C VAL A 459 5.26 11.24 17.68
N THR A 460 6.07 10.83 18.66
CA THR A 460 5.60 10.23 19.93
C THR A 460 5.55 11.21 21.10
N THR A 461 6.22 12.37 21.02
CA THR A 461 6.24 13.37 22.09
C THR A 461 5.10 14.38 22.00
N GLY A 462 4.72 14.77 20.78
CA GLY A 462 3.47 15.46 20.48
C GLY A 462 3.49 16.97 20.73
N ASP A 463 3.46 17.76 19.65
CA ASP A 463 3.16 19.19 19.67
C ASP A 463 1.69 19.46 19.23
N ASP A 464 1.34 20.72 18.93
CA ASP A 464 -0.02 21.06 18.44
C ASP A 464 -0.35 20.43 17.08
N LEU A 465 0.64 20.28 16.19
CA LEU A 465 0.45 19.63 14.90
C LEU A 465 0.13 18.15 15.11
N ILE A 466 0.97 17.43 15.86
CA ILE A 466 0.79 16.00 16.13
C ILE A 466 -0.52 15.74 16.87
N ARG A 467 -0.82 16.50 17.95
CA ARG A 467 -2.06 16.32 18.72
C ARG A 467 -3.29 16.52 17.85
N GLY A 468 -3.30 17.56 17.01
CA GLY A 468 -4.39 17.82 16.09
C GLY A 468 -4.54 16.78 14.98
N LEU A 469 -3.43 16.34 14.39
CA LEU A 469 -3.43 15.26 13.40
C LEU A 469 -3.91 13.94 14.01
N LEU A 470 -3.51 13.60 15.24
CA LEU A 470 -3.98 12.37 15.89
C LEU A 470 -5.49 12.34 16.13
N VAL A 471 -6.15 13.49 16.37
CA VAL A 471 -7.62 13.58 16.41
C VAL A 471 -8.24 13.16 15.07
N ILE A 472 -7.65 13.60 13.96
CA ILE A 472 -8.11 13.28 12.61
C ILE A 472 -7.81 11.82 12.27
N PHE A 473 -6.55 11.41 12.44
CA PHE A 473 -6.03 10.12 12.01
C PHE A 473 -6.54 8.94 12.84
N ARG A 474 -7.01 9.16 14.07
CA ARG A 474 -7.78 8.15 14.83
C ARG A 474 -9.11 7.80 14.16
N GLN A 475 -9.71 8.75 13.44
CA GLN A 475 -10.99 8.56 12.73
C GLN A 475 -10.82 8.46 11.22
N THR A 476 -9.68 7.93 10.79
CA THR A 476 -9.28 7.82 9.38
C THR A 476 -9.05 6.35 9.02
N ILE A 477 -9.54 5.93 7.87
CA ILE A 477 -9.19 4.63 7.28
C ILE A 477 -7.78 4.69 6.68
N LEU A 478 -7.02 3.60 6.77
CA LEU A 478 -5.63 3.52 6.27
C LEU A 478 -4.75 4.69 6.78
N PRO A 479 -4.76 5.04 8.08
CA PRO A 479 -4.13 6.28 8.53
C PRO A 479 -2.61 6.29 8.38
N ALA A 480 -1.96 5.12 8.46
CA ALA A 480 -0.51 5.00 8.29
C ALA A 480 -0.04 5.36 6.86
N GLU A 481 -0.93 5.28 5.87
CA GLU A 481 -0.62 5.66 4.48
C GLU A 481 -0.52 7.18 4.28
N SER A 482 -0.84 8.02 5.27
CA SER A 482 -0.75 9.49 5.12
C SER A 482 -0.32 10.25 6.37
N PHE A 483 -0.38 9.64 7.56
CA PHE A 483 0.01 10.32 8.80
C PHE A 483 1.47 10.77 8.77
N PHE A 484 2.41 9.85 8.54
CA PHE A 484 3.85 10.17 8.59
C PHE A 484 4.25 11.16 7.49
N HIS A 485 3.68 11.03 6.28
CA HIS A 485 3.90 11.94 5.17
C HIS A 485 3.39 13.34 5.51
N THR A 486 2.15 13.44 5.98
CA THR A 486 1.54 14.72 6.39
C THR A 486 2.34 15.35 7.52
N VAL A 487 2.80 14.60 8.52
CA VAL A 487 3.66 15.15 9.57
C VAL A 487 4.97 15.67 8.98
N LEU A 488 5.68 14.88 8.18
CA LEU A 488 6.94 15.30 7.55
C LEU A 488 6.77 16.59 6.74
N ARG A 489 5.67 16.72 5.98
CA ARG A 489 5.41 17.92 5.16
C ARG A 489 5.15 19.19 5.95
N ASN A 490 4.79 19.08 7.23
CA ASN A 490 4.34 20.21 8.05
C ASN A 490 5.16 20.41 9.32
N SER A 491 6.20 19.61 9.58
CA SER A 491 7.08 19.77 10.73
C SER A 491 8.45 20.32 10.34
N GLU A 492 9.29 20.58 11.34
CA GLU A 492 10.71 20.94 11.15
C GLU A 492 11.51 19.87 10.38
N PHE A 493 10.99 18.64 10.32
CA PHE A 493 11.60 17.52 9.61
C PHE A 493 11.32 17.51 8.10
N CYS A 494 10.64 18.51 7.54
CA CYS A 494 10.32 18.52 6.10
C CYS A 494 11.55 18.42 5.18
N ASN A 495 12.70 18.92 5.61
CA ASN A 495 13.98 18.82 4.90
C ASN A 495 14.71 17.46 5.08
N SER A 496 14.07 16.49 5.73
CA SER A 496 14.57 15.11 5.87
C SER A 496 13.82 14.10 4.99
N TYR A 497 12.72 14.52 4.34
CA TYR A 497 11.86 13.68 3.52
C TYR A 497 12.61 13.18 2.28
N VAL A 498 12.66 11.87 2.09
CA VAL A 498 13.13 11.20 0.86
C VAL A 498 11.94 10.48 0.23
N ASP A 499 11.63 10.76 -1.04
CA ASP A 499 10.51 10.12 -1.79
C ASP A 499 10.87 8.73 -2.32
N ASN A 500 11.32 7.86 -1.42
CA ASN A 500 11.58 6.46 -1.65
C ASN A 500 11.44 5.73 -0.32
N ASN A 501 10.56 4.74 -0.26
CA ASN A 501 10.31 3.95 0.95
C ASN A 501 11.14 2.66 1.02
N LEU A 502 12.11 2.45 0.13
CA LEU A 502 13.00 1.30 0.08
C LEU A 502 12.32 -0.03 -0.33
N HIS A 503 11.06 0.01 -0.77
CA HIS A 503 10.26 -1.17 -1.12
C HIS A 503 9.88 -1.22 -2.61
N VAL A 504 9.86 -2.43 -3.16
CA VAL A 504 9.11 -2.73 -4.39
C VAL A 504 7.80 -3.44 -4.05
N THR A 505 6.70 -2.81 -4.40
CA THR A 505 5.36 -3.37 -4.19
C THR A 505 4.78 -3.94 -5.49
N ASN A 506 4.29 -5.18 -5.46
CA ASN A 506 3.76 -5.86 -6.64
C ASN A 506 2.30 -5.51 -6.98
N TRP A 507 2.05 -4.24 -7.32
CA TRP A 507 0.72 -3.79 -7.73
C TRP A 507 0.31 -4.33 -9.10
N LYS A 508 -0.73 -5.18 -9.15
CA LYS A 508 -1.47 -5.53 -10.37
C LYS A 508 -2.96 -5.22 -10.17
N ARG A 509 -3.35 -3.96 -10.39
CA ARG A 509 -4.68 -3.42 -10.01
C ARG A 509 -5.87 -4.25 -10.50
N ARG A 510 -5.80 -4.81 -11.72
CA ARG A 510 -6.85 -5.69 -12.28
C ARG A 510 -7.11 -6.94 -11.44
N LEU A 511 -6.11 -7.41 -10.68
CA LEU A 511 -6.22 -8.58 -9.82
C LEU A 511 -6.44 -8.20 -8.36
N GLY A 512 -5.75 -7.15 -7.87
CA GLY A 512 -5.71 -6.77 -6.46
C GLY A 512 -6.82 -5.82 -5.97
N CYS A 513 -7.50 -5.11 -6.88
CA CYS A 513 -8.56 -4.15 -6.55
C CYS A 513 -9.96 -4.73 -6.81
N LYS A 514 -10.39 -5.68 -5.97
CA LYS A 514 -11.70 -6.36 -6.10
C LYS A 514 -12.70 -5.97 -5.02
N CYS A 515 -12.34 -5.00 -4.18
CA CYS A 515 -13.12 -4.61 -3.00
C CYS A 515 -13.41 -5.83 -2.09
N GLN A 516 -12.40 -6.68 -1.91
CA GLN A 516 -12.47 -7.92 -1.14
C GLN A 516 -12.64 -7.69 0.38
N TYR A 517 -12.43 -6.46 0.87
CA TYR A 517 -12.45 -6.11 2.28
C TYR A 517 -13.78 -5.52 2.78
N LYS A 518 -14.86 -5.53 1.97
CA LYS A 518 -16.17 -4.95 2.36
C LYS A 518 -16.75 -5.47 3.67
N GLN A 519 -16.36 -6.68 4.09
CA GLN A 519 -16.84 -7.28 5.34
C GLN A 519 -16.08 -6.79 6.57
N ILE A 520 -14.96 -6.08 6.39
CA ILE A 520 -14.07 -5.59 7.45
C ILE A 520 -14.11 -4.06 7.50
N VAL A 521 -14.37 -3.41 6.36
CA VAL A 521 -14.40 -1.95 6.25
C VAL A 521 -15.56 -1.46 5.39
N ASP A 522 -16.09 -0.29 5.72
CA ASP A 522 -17.08 0.43 4.90
C ASP A 522 -16.42 1.22 3.75
N TRP A 523 -15.47 0.59 3.05
CA TRP A 523 -14.72 1.18 1.94
C TRP A 523 -14.23 0.11 0.95
N CYS A 524 -13.74 0.54 -0.21
CA CYS A 524 -13.12 -0.35 -1.19
C CYS A 524 -11.60 -0.17 -1.21
N GLY A 525 -10.89 -1.26 -0.97
CA GLY A 525 -9.43 -1.32 -0.99
C GLY A 525 -8.84 -2.09 -2.16
N CYS A 526 -7.52 -1.96 -2.26
CA CYS A 526 -6.67 -2.80 -3.10
C CYS A 526 -5.58 -3.43 -2.22
N SER A 527 -5.07 -4.59 -2.64
CA SER A 527 -3.84 -5.16 -2.08
C SER A 527 -2.86 -5.54 -3.17
N PRO A 528 -1.54 -5.49 -2.90
CA PRO A 528 -0.53 -6.00 -3.82
C PRO A 528 -0.71 -7.50 -4.04
N ASN A 529 -0.18 -8.00 -5.16
CA ASN A 529 -0.16 -9.42 -5.48
C ASN A 529 1.12 -10.07 -4.94
N ASP A 530 1.09 -11.40 -4.82
CA ASP A 530 2.31 -12.16 -4.57
C ASP A 530 3.20 -12.16 -5.81
N PHE A 531 4.52 -12.07 -5.60
CA PHE A 531 5.49 -12.32 -6.65
C PHE A 531 5.43 -13.78 -7.11
N LYS A 532 5.75 -13.99 -8.38
CA LYS A 532 5.91 -15.30 -9.03
C LYS A 532 7.16 -15.29 -9.89
N PRO A 533 7.65 -16.45 -10.40
CA PRO A 533 8.80 -16.48 -11.30
C PRO A 533 8.62 -15.57 -12.54
N ASP A 534 7.39 -15.42 -13.03
CA ASP A 534 7.06 -14.50 -14.13
C ASP A 534 7.35 -13.02 -13.82
N ASP A 535 7.40 -12.65 -12.53
CA ASP A 535 7.70 -11.29 -12.07
C ASP A 535 9.22 -11.05 -11.88
N TRP A 536 10.08 -12.03 -12.22
CA TRP A 536 11.51 -11.99 -11.94
C TRP A 536 12.22 -10.73 -12.48
N ALA A 537 11.86 -10.28 -13.69
CA ALA A 537 12.44 -9.07 -14.28
C ALA A 537 12.24 -7.82 -13.39
N LYS A 538 11.12 -7.76 -12.64
CA LYS A 538 10.83 -6.67 -11.71
C LYS A 538 11.74 -6.74 -10.47
N LEU A 539 12.05 -7.95 -9.99
CA LEU A 539 12.98 -8.17 -8.88
C LEU A 539 14.43 -7.89 -9.29
N GLN A 540 14.86 -8.34 -10.48
CA GLN A 540 16.18 -8.01 -11.03
C GLN A 540 16.36 -6.49 -11.19
N GLY A 541 15.31 -5.79 -11.61
CA GLY A 541 15.31 -4.32 -11.73
C GLY A 541 15.54 -3.57 -10.41
N THR A 542 15.54 -4.25 -9.26
CA THR A 542 15.90 -3.64 -7.96
C THR A 542 17.40 -3.46 -7.78
N GLU A 543 18.24 -4.19 -8.52
CA GLU A 543 19.69 -4.14 -8.37
C GLU A 543 20.23 -2.72 -8.56
N SER A 544 19.79 -2.05 -9.64
CA SER A 544 20.19 -0.68 -9.99
C SER A 544 19.41 0.42 -9.26
N LYS A 545 18.41 0.07 -8.44
CA LYS A 545 17.55 1.03 -7.73
C LYS A 545 17.78 0.96 -6.23
N GLN A 546 17.37 1.99 -5.50
CA GLN A 546 17.53 2.05 -4.04
C GLN A 546 16.36 1.35 -3.33
N PHE A 547 16.07 0.12 -3.75
CA PHE A 547 15.11 -0.77 -3.11
C PHE A 547 15.87 -1.89 -2.42
N TYR A 548 15.45 -2.21 -1.19
CA TYR A 548 16.10 -3.21 -0.33
C TYR A 548 15.12 -4.31 0.07
N PHE A 549 13.81 -4.05 -0.02
CA PHE A 549 12.75 -5.00 0.25
C PHE A 549 11.77 -5.08 -0.91
N ALA A 550 11.07 -6.20 -1.03
CA ALA A 550 9.95 -6.36 -1.94
C ALA A 550 8.80 -7.11 -1.26
N ARG A 551 7.58 -6.86 -1.76
CA ARG A 551 6.35 -7.51 -1.29
C ARG A 551 5.27 -7.66 -2.37
N LYS A 552 4.44 -8.70 -2.33
CA LYS A 552 4.32 -9.72 -1.26
C LYS A 552 4.93 -11.07 -1.65
N PHE A 553 5.36 -11.83 -0.65
CA PHE A 553 5.82 -13.21 -0.77
C PHE A 553 5.06 -14.10 0.21
N GLU A 554 4.38 -15.12 -0.32
CA GLU A 554 3.65 -16.10 0.48
C GLU A 554 4.04 -17.49 -0.02
N PRO A 555 4.80 -18.31 0.76
CA PRO A 555 5.27 -19.61 0.28
C PRO A 555 4.14 -20.61 0.00
N ILE A 556 2.96 -20.40 0.59
CA ILE A 556 1.76 -21.20 0.28
C ILE A 556 1.20 -20.91 -1.11
N ILE A 557 1.55 -19.75 -1.70
CA ILE A 557 1.17 -19.34 -3.05
C ILE A 557 2.28 -19.64 -4.05
N ASN A 558 3.52 -19.26 -3.74
CA ASN A 558 4.70 -19.57 -4.56
C ASN A 558 5.99 -19.45 -3.73
N GLN A 559 6.61 -20.59 -3.42
CA GLN A 559 7.92 -20.65 -2.76
C GLN A 559 9.08 -20.57 -3.75
N GLU A 560 8.87 -20.99 -5.02
CA GLU A 560 9.90 -20.98 -6.05
C GLU A 560 10.57 -19.61 -6.22
N VAL A 561 9.77 -18.54 -6.33
CA VAL A 561 10.32 -17.17 -6.47
C VAL A 561 11.12 -16.71 -5.25
N ILE A 562 10.79 -17.22 -4.05
CA ILE A 562 11.51 -16.89 -2.81
C ILE A 562 12.87 -17.58 -2.82
N LEU A 563 12.91 -18.86 -3.23
CA LEU A 563 14.16 -19.60 -3.40
C LEU A 563 15.06 -18.94 -4.46
N GLN A 564 14.49 -18.60 -5.61
CA GLN A 564 15.20 -17.90 -6.68
C GLN A 564 15.79 -16.56 -6.20
N LEU A 565 15.04 -15.81 -5.39
CA LEU A 565 15.49 -14.55 -4.82
C LEU A 565 16.63 -14.75 -3.81
N GLU A 566 16.52 -15.73 -2.92
CA GLU A 566 17.59 -16.05 -1.98
C GLU A 566 18.87 -16.49 -2.67
N GLU A 567 18.78 -17.35 -3.69
CA GLU A 567 19.95 -17.79 -4.46
C GLU A 567 20.63 -16.63 -5.18
N TRP A 568 19.85 -15.67 -5.69
CA TRP A 568 20.38 -14.47 -6.31
C TRP A 568 21.09 -13.55 -5.32
N VAL A 569 20.57 -13.41 -4.09
CA VAL A 569 21.14 -12.51 -3.07
C VAL A 569 22.31 -13.15 -2.30
N HIS A 570 22.24 -14.44 -2.00
CA HIS A 570 23.15 -15.14 -1.08
C HIS A 570 23.98 -16.24 -1.72
N GLY A 571 23.72 -16.57 -2.99
CA GLY A 571 24.35 -17.70 -3.68
C GLY A 571 23.54 -19.00 -3.56
N PRO A 572 23.91 -20.03 -4.34
CA PRO A 572 23.13 -21.26 -4.47
C PRO A 572 23.11 -22.08 -3.17
N TYR A 573 22.02 -22.82 -2.97
CA TYR A 573 21.94 -23.84 -1.92
C TYR A 573 22.85 -25.03 -2.22
N SER A 574 23.28 -25.76 -1.18
CA SER A 574 24.01 -27.01 -1.36
C SER A 574 23.09 -28.10 -1.95
N ALA A 575 23.64 -29.01 -2.75
CA ALA A 575 22.86 -30.03 -3.44
C ALA A 575 22.18 -31.03 -2.48
N ASP A 576 22.71 -31.17 -1.27
CA ASP A 576 22.21 -32.02 -0.19
C ASP A 576 21.24 -31.31 0.76
N TYR A 577 20.86 -30.05 0.47
CA TYR A 577 19.98 -29.29 1.36
C TYR A 577 18.62 -29.96 1.49
N PRO A 578 18.26 -30.48 2.69
CA PRO A 578 17.07 -31.30 2.84
C PRO A 578 15.82 -30.45 2.72
N ASN A 579 14.81 -30.99 2.01
CA ASN A 579 13.47 -30.41 1.93
C ASN A 579 13.41 -28.95 1.45
N LEU A 580 14.39 -28.50 0.65
CA LEU A 580 14.47 -27.11 0.17
C LEU A 580 13.18 -26.64 -0.53
N HIS A 581 12.55 -27.53 -1.28
CA HIS A 581 11.34 -27.25 -2.05
C HIS A 581 10.04 -27.57 -1.30
N SER A 582 10.12 -27.92 -0.01
CA SER A 582 8.96 -28.24 0.81
C SER A 582 8.56 -27.04 1.68
N TYR A 583 7.28 -26.89 1.96
CA TYR A 583 6.77 -25.86 2.87
C TYR A 583 5.69 -26.44 3.76
N TRP A 584 5.67 -25.98 5.01
CA TRP A 584 4.68 -26.38 6.01
C TRP A 584 4.13 -25.15 6.71
N GLN A 585 2.81 -25.13 6.91
CA GLN A 585 2.15 -24.04 7.60
C GLN A 585 1.05 -24.57 8.51
N ASN A 586 1.17 -24.29 9.80
CA ASN A 586 0.17 -24.67 10.79
C ASN A 586 -1.12 -23.88 10.57
N PHE A 587 -2.25 -24.55 10.45
CA PHE A 587 -3.57 -23.91 10.36
C PHE A 587 -4.48 -24.25 11.55
N TYR A 588 -4.01 -25.11 12.46
CA TYR A 588 -4.68 -25.38 13.73
C TYR A 588 -3.67 -25.80 14.79
N HIS A 589 -3.85 -25.33 16.02
CA HIS A 589 -3.11 -25.77 17.18
C HIS A 589 -4.02 -25.84 18.41
N TYR A 590 -3.96 -26.94 19.17
CA TYR A 590 -4.86 -27.25 20.30
C TYR A 590 -4.89 -26.26 21.48
N ARG A 591 -3.98 -25.29 21.49
CA ARG A 591 -3.87 -24.27 22.56
C ARG A 591 -4.56 -22.97 22.17
N ASP A 592 -4.94 -22.86 20.91
CA ASP A 592 -5.73 -21.75 20.41
C ASP A 592 -7.21 -22.15 20.59
N ASP A 593 -8.10 -21.17 20.76
CA ASP A 593 -9.53 -21.45 20.86
C ASP A 593 -10.02 -22.13 19.57
N PRO A 594 -10.88 -23.16 19.66
CA PRO A 594 -11.35 -23.88 18.47
C PRO A 594 -12.35 -23.00 17.70
N GLU A 595 -11.83 -22.15 16.81
CA GLU A 595 -12.66 -21.32 15.92
C GLU A 595 -13.37 -22.16 14.84
N ASP A 596 -12.83 -23.33 14.48
CA ASP A 596 -13.35 -24.18 13.39
C ASP A 596 -13.56 -25.65 13.84
N VAL A 597 -14.73 -25.90 14.43
CA VAL A 597 -15.18 -27.24 14.85
C VAL A 597 -15.32 -28.19 13.65
N ALA A 598 -15.61 -27.67 12.45
CA ALA A 598 -15.80 -28.49 11.26
C ALA A 598 -14.47 -29.09 10.78
N THR A 599 -13.41 -28.29 10.71
CA THR A 599 -12.05 -28.77 10.37
C THR A 599 -11.60 -29.87 11.32
N LEU A 600 -11.82 -29.70 12.62
CA LEU A 600 -11.51 -30.73 13.61
C LEU A 600 -12.36 -31.99 13.42
N GLY A 601 -13.66 -31.85 13.17
CA GLY A 601 -14.55 -32.97 12.90
C GLY A 601 -14.08 -33.82 11.72
N VAL A 602 -13.66 -33.17 10.62
CA VAL A 602 -13.09 -33.84 9.45
C VAL A 602 -11.78 -34.55 9.81
N ALA A 603 -10.87 -33.88 10.52
CA ALA A 603 -9.59 -34.47 10.90
C ALA A 603 -9.77 -35.71 11.80
N TYR A 604 -10.64 -35.66 12.81
CA TYR A 604 -10.97 -36.83 13.63
C TYR A 604 -11.60 -37.96 12.81
N SER A 605 -12.47 -37.64 11.85
CA SER A 605 -13.07 -38.63 10.95
C SER A 605 -12.01 -39.38 10.14
N LEU A 606 -11.07 -38.65 9.54
CA LEU A 606 -9.96 -39.21 8.77
C LEU A 606 -9.05 -40.09 9.63
N LEU A 607 -8.75 -39.67 10.85
CA LEU A 607 -7.96 -40.47 11.77
C LEU A 607 -8.67 -41.76 12.19
N ARG A 608 -10.00 -41.74 12.39
CA ARG A 608 -10.80 -42.96 12.64
C ARG A 608 -10.80 -43.92 11.45
N ILE A 609 -10.90 -43.40 10.22
CA ILE A 609 -10.79 -44.22 9.00
C ILE A 609 -9.42 -44.91 8.95
N ASN A 610 -8.35 -44.16 9.26
CA ASN A 610 -6.99 -44.70 9.29
C ASN A 610 -6.81 -45.76 10.40
N ALA A 611 -7.38 -45.55 11.59
CA ALA A 611 -7.34 -46.50 12.69
C ALA A 611 -8.12 -47.80 12.42
N ASN A 612 -9.17 -47.74 11.59
CA ASN A 612 -9.97 -48.89 11.19
C ASN A 612 -9.37 -49.67 10.01
N ALA A 613 -8.32 -49.15 9.35
CA ALA A 613 -7.57 -49.94 8.37
C ALA A 613 -6.85 -51.08 9.10
N LYS A 614 -6.92 -52.31 8.56
CA LYS A 614 -6.51 -53.59 9.20
C LYS A 614 -5.03 -53.73 9.65
N PHE A 615 -4.29 -52.64 9.76
CA PHE A 615 -2.85 -52.59 10.04
C PHE A 615 -2.45 -51.68 11.22
N SER A 616 -3.38 -51.01 11.91
CA SER A 616 -3.05 -50.12 13.04
C SER A 616 -3.19 -50.79 14.41
N ALA A 617 -2.11 -50.82 15.19
CA ALA A 617 -2.11 -51.18 16.62
C ALA A 617 -2.71 -50.08 17.52
N PHE A 618 -3.54 -49.17 16.98
CA PHE A 618 -4.04 -47.99 17.67
C PHE A 618 -5.49 -48.17 18.15
N GLN A 619 -5.71 -47.89 19.42
CA GLN A 619 -6.98 -47.95 20.13
C GLN A 619 -7.61 -46.55 20.13
N GLU A 620 -8.04 -46.09 18.96
CA GLU A 620 -8.60 -44.77 18.63
C GLU A 620 -7.76 -43.50 19.00
N PRO A 621 -7.73 -42.49 18.10
CA PRO A 621 -7.07 -41.21 18.36
C PRO A 621 -7.97 -40.30 19.19
N PHE A 622 -7.50 -39.85 20.36
CA PHE A 622 -8.35 -39.07 21.28
C PHE A 622 -8.05 -37.57 21.29
N ARG A 623 -6.87 -37.12 20.84
CA ARG A 623 -6.53 -35.67 20.86
C ARG A 623 -5.66 -35.23 19.70
N ILE A 624 -6.21 -34.38 18.82
CA ILE A 624 -5.42 -33.66 17.80
C ILE A 624 -4.66 -32.51 18.47
N ARG A 625 -3.35 -32.46 18.22
CA ARG A 625 -2.43 -31.42 18.68
C ARG A 625 -2.27 -30.32 17.64
N GLU A 626 -1.98 -30.68 16.39
CA GLU A 626 -1.72 -29.73 15.32
C GLU A 626 -2.22 -30.22 13.96
N LEU A 627 -2.57 -29.27 13.10
CA LEU A 627 -2.78 -29.51 11.67
C LEU A 627 -1.86 -28.58 10.85
N ASN A 628 -1.13 -29.17 9.90
CA ASN A 628 -0.17 -28.45 9.07
C ASN A 628 -0.44 -28.70 7.59
N HIS A 629 -0.60 -27.64 6.79
CA HIS A 629 -0.55 -27.76 5.34
C HIS A 629 0.84 -28.25 4.92
N PHE A 630 0.91 -29.12 3.92
CA PHE A 630 2.16 -29.60 3.36
C PHE A 630 2.18 -29.35 1.85
N LEU A 631 3.18 -28.60 1.40
CA LEU A 631 3.45 -28.31 0.00
C LEU A 631 4.83 -28.82 -0.37
N GLU A 632 4.98 -29.26 -1.61
CA GLU A 632 6.26 -29.65 -2.20
C GLU A 632 6.30 -29.19 -3.64
N ARG A 633 7.32 -28.39 -4.00
CA ARG A 633 7.48 -27.75 -5.31
C ARG A 633 6.22 -27.00 -5.72
N ASP A 634 5.71 -26.16 -4.82
CA ASP A 634 4.49 -25.35 -4.98
C ASP A 634 3.21 -26.15 -5.29
N ARG A 635 3.21 -27.47 -5.06
CA ARG A 635 2.04 -28.33 -5.18
C ARG A 635 1.54 -28.72 -3.80
N TYR A 636 0.25 -28.57 -3.56
CA TYR A 636 -0.38 -29.05 -2.33
C TYR A 636 -0.31 -30.58 -2.27
N ARG A 637 0.33 -31.11 -1.23
CA ARG A 637 0.57 -32.54 -1.01
C ARG A 637 -0.37 -33.14 0.06
N GLY A 638 -1.30 -32.33 0.56
CA GLY A 638 -2.20 -32.67 1.64
C GLY A 638 -1.84 -31.94 2.93
N PHE A 639 -2.26 -32.50 4.06
CA PHE A 639 -1.97 -31.95 5.39
C PHE A 639 -1.50 -33.03 6.35
N LEU A 640 -0.75 -32.61 7.36
CA LEU A 640 -0.24 -33.45 8.44
C LEU A 640 -1.12 -33.24 9.67
N ILE A 641 -1.50 -34.33 10.31
CA ILE A 641 -2.25 -34.35 11.55
C ILE A 641 -1.33 -34.90 12.63
N GLN A 642 -0.96 -34.08 13.60
CA GLN A 642 -0.27 -34.53 14.80
C GLN A 642 -1.31 -34.79 15.90
N TYR A 643 -1.30 -35.98 16.50
CA TYR A 643 -2.30 -36.41 17.48
C TYR A 643 -1.73 -37.41 18.50
N GLU A 644 -2.46 -37.56 19.59
CA GLU A 644 -2.21 -38.58 20.61
C GLU A 644 -3.08 -39.80 20.34
N ALA A 645 -2.44 -40.97 20.38
CA ALA A 645 -3.10 -42.27 20.20
C ALA A 645 -2.61 -43.25 21.27
N SER A 646 -3.51 -44.12 21.70
CA SER A 646 -3.18 -45.22 22.59
C SER A 646 -2.90 -46.48 21.78
N LEU A 647 -1.89 -47.25 22.18
CA LEU A 647 -1.64 -48.59 21.67
C LEU A 647 -2.51 -49.60 22.40
N VAL A 648 -2.70 -50.79 21.80
CA VAL A 648 -3.44 -51.92 22.41
C VAL A 648 -2.86 -52.33 23.78
N ASP A 649 -1.57 -52.08 24.03
CA ASP A 649 -0.89 -52.35 25.30
C ASP A 649 -1.01 -51.22 26.35
N GLY A 650 -1.81 -50.18 26.08
CA GLY A 650 -2.08 -49.08 26.99
C GLY A 650 -1.07 -47.93 26.95
N ARG A 651 0.01 -48.01 26.16
CA ARG A 651 0.96 -46.90 26.00
C ARG A 651 0.38 -45.78 25.13
N THR A 652 0.63 -44.52 25.48
CA THR A 652 0.27 -43.36 24.66
C THR A 652 1.45 -42.91 23.81
N LEU A 653 1.19 -42.64 22.54
CA LEU A 653 2.16 -42.12 21.57
C LEU A 653 1.66 -40.82 20.96
N THR A 654 2.61 -39.94 20.61
CA THR A 654 2.35 -38.84 19.68
C THR A 654 2.70 -39.31 18.27
N VAL A 655 1.71 -39.28 17.38
CA VAL A 655 1.83 -39.73 15.99
C VAL A 655 1.56 -38.57 15.07
N GLU A 656 2.24 -38.53 13.93
CA GLU A 656 1.90 -37.63 12.83
C GLU A 656 1.50 -38.45 11.61
N THR A 657 0.31 -38.18 11.08
CA THR A 657 -0.23 -38.83 9.88
C THR A 657 -0.37 -37.82 8.76
N ARG A 658 0.18 -38.13 7.58
CA ARG A 658 -0.06 -37.36 6.37
C ARG A 658 -1.34 -37.84 5.69
N ILE A 659 -2.27 -36.92 5.47
CA ILE A 659 -3.47 -37.14 4.67
C ILE A 659 -3.28 -36.47 3.32
N GLN A 660 -3.49 -37.24 2.25
CA GLN A 660 -3.48 -36.73 0.88
C GLN A 660 -4.88 -36.93 0.26
N PRO A 661 -5.50 -35.88 -0.31
CA PRO A 661 -6.75 -36.04 -1.05
C PRO A 661 -6.52 -36.91 -2.29
N ASN A 662 -7.43 -37.86 -2.53
CA ASN A 662 -7.41 -38.65 -3.75
C ASN A 662 -7.90 -37.76 -4.91
N ILE A 663 -7.05 -37.54 -5.90
CA ILE A 663 -7.42 -36.85 -7.13
C ILE A 663 -7.81 -37.95 -8.10
N SER A 664 -9.10 -38.32 -8.12
CA SER A 664 -9.63 -39.14 -9.22
C SER A 664 -9.55 -38.30 -10.50
N ALA A 665 -8.78 -38.77 -11.46
CA ALA A 665 -8.60 -38.14 -12.78
C ALA A 665 -9.90 -38.09 -13.58
#